data_AF-A0A2N2D0G6-F1
#
_entry.id   AF-A0A2N2D0G6-F1
#
_cell.length_a   1.000
_cell.length_b   1.000
_cell.length_c   1.000
_cell.angle_alpha   90.00
_cell.angle_beta   90.00
_cell.angle_gamma   90.00
#
_symmetry.space_group_name_H-M   'P 1'
#
loop_
_entity.id
_entity.type
_entity.pdbx_description
1 polymer ?
#
loop_
_entity_poly.entity_id
_entity_poly.type
_entity_poly.pdbx_seq_one_letter_code
_entity_poly.pdbx_strand_id
1 'polypeptide(L)'
;MDTNLAPESTTVKQEAKTGFNFKKWLLPLFLVALIQLLVMIGIFARPEMTLYDSWFRFKGAENPGENVVVVAIDDASVSRIGPLAWPRTVHADLLEKLSQAKVVGFDLTFNSEKDTQEDEAFAEAIAQHGRVVLASKLTFGKDETGEIMEGLEAPLENLMMGSAGIGFVNTPVEADQVVRRLSMVDVNLFDMPFPSFALATYLVAADLNPNDISLMPGYLVVKDQKIPINDSNQAMPTFYGPTETFKTISYADIIKGDVSPDYFKDKIVLIGAATAEDHDVYATPYSTSNMVKNGSRAAPGVEIHANTVQSFLNSSWYRQVGSGYNFLFLFLMAILTTLVVSGRGPGLGMIGTMGVVAVTVGTVYYLWNANHLWLNLAAPLAIIFLTYVVVTATDFITAEMQRRKTKAMFSRYVSPDVVDELMANPDQMALGGKKQVVTIMFTDIRGFTAFSENKDPVDVISRLNEYLTAQTDAILKHGGTLDKYMGDGVMAFFGAPVYYEDHVERAVRVARDIQERVVELNKKWAETGDLPLLIAVGINTGPVVVGNVGSPERMDYTLIGEDANLASRVEALTKLFETLVLVSGRSYALLPEGELKDSLTYVGEELVKGFTNPIKVYSFTDMNLTFEKSTDKGYK
;
A
#
# COMPACT_ATOMS: atom_id res chain seq x y z
N MET A 1 -8.86 53.18 -45.23
CA MET A 1 -9.78 53.16 -44.08
C MET A 1 -10.14 51.70 -43.85
N ASP A 2 -9.22 50.93 -43.30
CA ASP A 2 -8.86 50.83 -41.87
C ASP A 2 -9.55 49.58 -41.30
N THR A 3 -8.84 48.46 -41.23
CA THR A 3 -7.97 48.01 -40.12
C THR A 3 -8.78 47.59 -38.89
N ASN A 4 -8.85 46.28 -38.65
CA ASN A 4 -8.73 45.66 -37.33
C ASN A 4 -8.60 44.14 -37.48
N LEU A 5 -7.38 43.69 -37.73
CA LEU A 5 -6.93 42.33 -37.43
C LEU A 5 -6.26 42.39 -36.05
N ALA A 6 -6.94 41.91 -35.02
CA ALA A 6 -6.32 41.57 -33.76
C ALA A 6 -5.79 40.12 -33.85
N PRO A 7 -4.58 39.81 -33.37
CA PRO A 7 -4.06 38.46 -33.42
C PRO A 7 -4.69 37.61 -32.30
N GLU A 8 -5.29 36.48 -32.68
CA GLU A 8 -5.68 35.42 -31.75
C GLU A 8 -4.44 34.93 -30.99
N SER A 9 -4.49 35.03 -29.67
CA SER A 9 -3.56 34.39 -28.76
C SER A 9 -3.69 32.87 -28.89
N THR A 10 -2.75 32.23 -29.57
CA THR A 10 -2.53 30.79 -29.52
C THR A 10 -2.01 30.41 -28.13
N THR A 11 -2.92 30.33 -27.16
CA THR A 11 -2.70 29.49 -25.97
C THR A 11 -2.55 28.06 -26.46
N VAL A 12 -1.32 27.57 -26.47
CA VAL A 12 -0.97 26.15 -26.58
C VAL A 12 -1.65 25.44 -25.41
N LYS A 13 -2.87 24.97 -25.63
CA LYS A 13 -3.47 23.93 -24.79
C LYS A 13 -2.56 22.73 -24.92
N GLN A 14 -1.77 22.46 -23.88
CA GLN A 14 -1.23 21.14 -23.64
C GLN A 14 -2.40 20.16 -23.71
N GLU A 15 -2.46 19.38 -24.78
CA GLU A 15 -3.27 18.18 -24.82
C GLU A 15 -2.77 17.27 -23.70
N ALA A 16 -3.49 17.28 -22.58
CA ALA A 16 -3.48 16.16 -21.67
C ALA A 16 -4.00 14.95 -22.46
N LYS A 17 -3.09 14.20 -23.08
CA LYS A 17 -3.36 12.85 -23.56
C LYS A 17 -3.73 12.02 -22.33
N THR A 18 -5.02 12.01 -21.99
CA THR A 18 -5.68 11.07 -21.09
C THR A 18 -5.76 9.70 -21.75
N GLY A 19 -4.63 9.19 -22.24
CA GLY A 19 -4.49 7.79 -22.61
C GLY A 19 -4.41 6.98 -21.33
N PHE A 20 -5.26 5.97 -21.19
CA PHE A 20 -5.19 5.00 -20.09
C PHE A 20 -3.77 4.44 -20.02
N ASN A 21 -2.98 4.89 -19.04
CA ASN A 21 -1.58 4.48 -18.92
C ASN A 21 -1.54 3.07 -18.33
N PHE A 22 -1.70 2.07 -19.20
CA PHE A 22 -1.76 0.65 -18.84
C PHE A 22 -0.58 0.21 -17.96
N LYS A 23 0.59 0.83 -18.13
CA LYS A 23 1.79 0.54 -17.33
C LYS A 23 1.59 0.83 -15.84
N LYS A 24 0.75 1.80 -15.47
CA LYS A 24 0.44 2.11 -14.06
C LYS A 24 -0.38 1.02 -13.37
N TRP A 25 -1.07 0.18 -14.14
CA TRP A 25 -1.96 -0.86 -13.62
C TRP A 25 -1.30 -2.24 -13.55
N LEU A 26 -0.21 -2.47 -14.29
CA LEU A 26 0.48 -3.76 -14.32
C LEU A 26 0.90 -4.24 -12.93
N LEU A 27 1.43 -3.33 -12.10
CA LEU A 27 1.97 -3.69 -10.80
C LEU A 27 0.88 -3.97 -9.75
N PRO A 28 -0.19 -3.14 -9.61
CA PRO A 28 -1.36 -3.53 -8.82
C PRO A 28 -2.01 -4.85 -9.27
N LEU A 29 -2.11 -5.10 -10.58
CA LEU A 29 -2.66 -6.36 -11.11
C LEU A 29 -1.78 -7.56 -10.76
N PHE A 30 -0.45 -7.40 -10.82
CA PHE A 30 0.49 -8.41 -10.36
C PHE A 30 0.33 -8.69 -8.86
N LEU A 31 0.16 -7.67 -8.03
CA LEU A 31 -0.09 -7.84 -6.59
C LEU A 31 -1.40 -8.60 -6.32
N VAL A 32 -2.46 -8.33 -7.09
CA VAL A 32 -3.71 -9.10 -6.99
C VAL A 32 -3.48 -10.57 -7.29
N ALA A 33 -2.77 -10.89 -8.38
CA ALA A 33 -2.46 -12.28 -8.73
C ALA A 33 -1.59 -12.96 -7.66
N LEU A 34 -0.59 -12.24 -7.12
CA LEU A 34 0.26 -12.73 -6.04
C LEU A 34 -0.56 -13.02 -4.77
N ILE A 35 -1.36 -12.06 -4.31
CA ILE A 35 -2.18 -12.23 -3.10
C ILE A 35 -3.21 -13.34 -3.30
N GLN A 36 -3.82 -13.45 -4.48
CA GLN A 36 -4.73 -14.54 -4.79
C GLN A 36 -4.03 -15.92 -4.75
N LEU A 37 -2.79 -16.01 -5.21
CA LEU A 37 -2.00 -17.24 -5.07
C LEU A 37 -1.76 -17.57 -3.59
N LEU A 38 -1.42 -16.57 -2.77
CA LEU A 38 -1.25 -16.76 -1.31
C LEU A 38 -2.55 -17.18 -0.62
N VAL A 39 -3.71 -16.69 -1.09
CA VAL A 39 -5.04 -17.14 -0.64
C VAL A 39 -5.26 -18.62 -1.01
N MET A 40 -4.94 -19.03 -2.23
CA MET A 40 -5.13 -20.41 -2.70
C MET A 40 -4.28 -21.43 -1.92
N ILE A 41 -3.08 -21.06 -1.49
CA ILE A 41 -2.23 -21.93 -0.66
C ILE A 41 -2.51 -21.82 0.85
N GLY A 42 -3.54 -21.05 1.24
CA GLY A 42 -4.04 -21.01 2.61
C GLY A 42 -3.30 -20.09 3.59
N ILE A 43 -2.39 -19.21 3.14
CA ILE A 43 -1.65 -18.29 4.03
C ILE A 43 -2.58 -17.38 4.82
N PHE A 44 -3.71 -16.97 4.21
CA PHE A 44 -4.69 -16.10 4.85
C PHE A 44 -5.73 -16.84 5.71
N ALA A 45 -5.74 -18.17 5.75
CA ALA A 45 -6.77 -18.93 6.46
C ALA A 45 -6.79 -18.62 7.97
N ARG A 46 -5.64 -18.66 8.64
CA ARG A 46 -5.55 -18.38 10.08
C ARG A 46 -5.89 -16.92 10.44
N PRO A 47 -5.30 -15.89 9.78
CA PRO A 47 -5.70 -14.51 10.03
C PRO A 47 -7.18 -14.26 9.81
N GLU A 48 -7.77 -14.88 8.78
CA GLU A 48 -9.20 -14.74 8.47
C GLU A 48 -10.09 -15.30 9.59
N MET A 49 -9.76 -16.48 10.14
CA MET A 49 -10.48 -17.04 11.30
C MET A 49 -10.36 -16.16 12.54
N THR A 50 -9.17 -15.61 12.79
CA THR A 50 -8.96 -14.70 13.93
C THR A 50 -9.77 -13.41 13.80
N LEU A 51 -9.90 -12.88 12.58
CA LEU A 51 -10.76 -11.72 12.30
C LEU A 51 -12.23 -12.07 12.47
N TYR A 52 -12.67 -13.25 11.98
CA TYR A 52 -14.03 -13.74 12.17
C TYR A 52 -14.40 -13.83 13.66
N ASP A 53 -13.54 -14.38 14.51
CA ASP A 53 -13.80 -14.44 15.95
C ASP A 53 -13.83 -13.05 16.60
N SER A 54 -12.99 -12.14 16.10
CA SER A 54 -12.95 -10.77 16.59
C SER A 54 -14.26 -10.03 16.33
N TRP A 55 -15.03 -10.41 15.30
CA TRP A 55 -16.35 -9.84 15.05
C TRP A 55 -17.36 -10.15 16.16
N PHE A 56 -17.39 -11.39 16.66
CA PHE A 56 -18.22 -11.75 17.80
C PHE A 56 -17.82 -10.97 19.04
N ARG A 57 -16.52 -10.90 19.34
CA ARG A 57 -16.02 -10.16 20.51
C ARG A 57 -16.28 -8.65 20.42
N PHE A 58 -16.19 -8.08 19.22
CA PHE A 58 -16.49 -6.67 18.98
C PHE A 58 -17.99 -6.37 19.06
N LYS A 59 -18.82 -7.27 18.51
CA LYS A 59 -20.28 -7.20 18.61
C LYS A 59 -20.75 -7.28 20.07
N GLY A 60 -20.08 -8.12 20.87
CA GLY A 60 -20.43 -8.36 22.26
C GLY A 60 -21.55 -9.39 22.41
N ALA A 61 -21.79 -9.82 23.65
CA ALA A 61 -22.79 -10.84 23.95
C ALA A 61 -24.21 -10.35 23.63
N GLU A 62 -25.00 -11.21 23.00
CA GLU A 62 -26.42 -11.04 22.72
C GLU A 62 -27.23 -11.92 23.67
N ASN A 63 -28.36 -11.40 24.14
CA ASN A 63 -29.27 -12.17 24.97
C ASN A 63 -30.02 -13.21 24.10
N PRO A 64 -29.82 -14.53 24.30
CA PRO A 64 -30.50 -15.56 23.53
C PRO A 64 -32.01 -15.69 23.88
N GLY A 65 -32.48 -14.96 24.90
CA GLY A 65 -33.81 -15.10 25.47
C GLY A 65 -33.84 -16.22 26.52
N GLU A 66 -35.05 -16.67 26.87
CA GLU A 66 -35.23 -17.71 27.90
C GLU A 66 -35.87 -19.00 27.37
N ASN A 67 -35.97 -19.16 26.04
CA ASN A 67 -36.61 -20.32 25.41
C ASN A 67 -35.73 -21.57 25.47
N VAL A 68 -34.40 -21.40 25.54
CA VAL A 68 -33.43 -22.48 25.68
C VAL A 68 -32.77 -22.34 27.06
N VAL A 69 -32.85 -23.40 27.86
CA VAL A 69 -32.31 -23.46 29.21
C VAL A 69 -31.31 -24.61 29.30
N VAL A 70 -30.15 -24.35 29.90
CA VAL A 70 -29.13 -25.37 30.16
C VAL A 70 -29.30 -25.88 31.58
N VAL A 71 -29.39 -27.19 31.74
CA VAL A 71 -29.34 -27.88 33.03
C VAL A 71 -27.95 -28.49 33.16
N ALA A 72 -27.13 -27.85 34.00
CA ALA A 72 -25.73 -28.21 34.14
C ALA A 72 -25.55 -29.31 35.19
N ILE A 73 -24.88 -30.39 34.80
CA ILE A 73 -24.21 -31.27 35.75
C ILE A 73 -22.93 -30.55 36.15
N ASP A 74 -23.03 -29.75 37.21
CA ASP A 74 -21.97 -28.91 37.75
C ASP A 74 -21.35 -29.52 39.02
N ASP A 75 -20.29 -28.88 39.53
CA ASP A 75 -19.59 -29.35 40.74
C ASP A 75 -20.55 -29.43 41.95
N ALA A 76 -21.56 -28.55 42.02
CA ALA A 76 -22.58 -28.58 43.05
C ALA A 76 -23.50 -29.81 42.93
N SER A 77 -23.76 -30.29 41.72
CA SER A 77 -24.52 -31.50 41.47
C SER A 77 -23.74 -32.74 41.85
N VAL A 78 -22.46 -32.82 41.45
CA VAL A 78 -21.56 -33.92 41.84
C VAL A 78 -21.38 -33.96 43.37
N SER A 79 -21.24 -32.81 44.03
CA SER A 79 -21.10 -32.74 45.48
C SER A 79 -22.37 -33.14 46.25
N ARG A 80 -23.56 -32.91 45.70
CA ARG A 80 -24.84 -33.16 46.40
C ARG A 80 -25.43 -34.53 46.10
N ILE A 81 -25.32 -35.00 44.86
CA ILE A 81 -25.89 -36.27 44.40
C ILE A 81 -24.87 -37.40 44.56
N GLY A 82 -23.61 -37.13 44.22
CA GLY A 82 -22.51 -38.08 44.30
C GLY A 82 -21.64 -38.08 43.03
N PRO A 83 -20.60 -38.93 42.98
CA PRO A 83 -19.72 -39.06 41.82
C PRO A 83 -20.49 -39.38 40.53
N LEU A 84 -19.95 -38.95 39.39
CA LEU A 84 -20.51 -39.22 38.06
C LEU A 84 -20.73 -40.74 37.86
N ALA A 85 -21.73 -41.08 37.03
CA ALA A 85 -22.37 -42.40 36.91
C ALA A 85 -23.55 -42.65 37.87
N TRP A 86 -24.41 -41.64 38.06
CA TRP A 86 -25.64 -41.75 38.84
C TRP A 86 -26.59 -42.87 38.37
N PRO A 87 -27.40 -43.44 39.29
CA PRO A 87 -28.50 -44.33 38.97
C PRO A 87 -29.46 -43.74 37.93
N ARG A 88 -30.07 -44.57 37.09
CA ARG A 88 -31.01 -44.07 36.05
C ARG A 88 -32.26 -43.45 36.63
N THR A 89 -32.64 -43.87 37.83
CA THR A 89 -33.73 -43.28 38.62
C THR A 89 -33.52 -41.79 38.88
N VAL A 90 -32.27 -41.32 39.03
CA VAL A 90 -31.97 -39.88 39.19
C VAL A 90 -32.31 -39.09 37.92
N HIS A 91 -32.20 -39.70 36.74
CA HIS A 91 -32.62 -39.08 35.48
C HIS A 91 -34.12 -39.18 35.25
N ALA A 92 -34.76 -40.25 35.73
CA ALA A 92 -36.22 -40.39 35.74
C ALA A 92 -36.88 -39.32 36.63
N ASP A 93 -36.37 -39.12 37.85
CA ASP A 93 -36.84 -38.08 38.79
C ASP A 93 -36.68 -36.68 38.19
N LEU A 94 -35.58 -36.41 37.50
CA LEU A 94 -35.39 -35.14 36.80
C LEU A 94 -36.47 -34.93 35.73
N LEU A 95 -36.75 -35.94 34.91
CA LEU A 95 -37.78 -35.86 33.88
C LEU A 95 -39.17 -35.58 34.44
N GLU A 96 -39.50 -36.12 35.61
CA GLU A 96 -40.76 -35.79 36.31
C GLU A 96 -40.82 -34.29 36.65
N LYS A 97 -39.73 -33.72 37.16
CA LYS A 97 -39.62 -32.28 37.46
C LYS A 97 -39.62 -31.40 36.22
N LEU A 98 -39.19 -31.95 35.08
CA LEU A 98 -39.19 -31.29 33.78
C LEU A 98 -40.44 -31.61 32.95
N SER A 99 -41.48 -32.20 33.52
CA SER A 99 -42.69 -32.65 32.81
C SER A 99 -43.42 -31.59 31.97
N GLN A 100 -43.24 -30.30 32.27
CA GLN A 100 -43.82 -29.21 31.48
C GLN A 100 -42.88 -28.67 30.39
N ALA A 101 -41.64 -29.14 30.32
CA ALA A 101 -40.69 -28.75 29.29
C ALA A 101 -41.22 -29.09 27.89
N LYS A 102 -40.96 -28.20 26.93
CA LYS A 102 -41.36 -28.46 25.54
C LYS A 102 -40.60 -29.64 24.96
N VAL A 103 -39.29 -29.69 25.24
CA VAL A 103 -38.37 -30.76 24.84
C VAL A 103 -37.28 -30.84 25.89
N VAL A 104 -36.86 -32.06 26.22
CA VAL A 104 -35.69 -32.32 27.05
C VAL A 104 -34.66 -33.08 26.24
N GLY A 105 -33.48 -32.49 26.04
CA GLY A 105 -32.34 -33.14 25.42
C GLY A 105 -31.33 -33.59 26.46
N PHE A 106 -30.94 -34.86 26.44
CA PHE A 106 -29.83 -35.38 27.24
C PHE A 106 -28.56 -35.47 26.40
N ASP A 107 -27.62 -34.55 26.63
CA ASP A 107 -26.25 -34.59 26.15
C ASP A 107 -25.40 -35.50 27.06
N LEU A 108 -25.82 -36.77 27.15
CA LEU A 108 -25.21 -37.84 27.94
C LEU A 108 -25.34 -39.16 27.18
N THR A 109 -24.27 -39.94 27.14
CA THR A 109 -24.31 -41.26 26.51
C THR A 109 -24.89 -42.30 27.45
N PHE A 110 -25.94 -42.99 27.00
CA PHE A 110 -26.63 -44.05 27.75
C PHE A 110 -26.51 -45.40 27.05
N ASN A 111 -25.29 -45.81 26.68
CA ASN A 111 -24.98 -46.98 25.84
C ASN A 111 -24.64 -48.27 26.62
N SER A 112 -24.64 -48.22 27.95
CA SER A 112 -24.32 -49.36 28.81
C SER A 112 -25.48 -49.69 29.74
N GLU A 113 -25.79 -50.98 29.86
CA GLU A 113 -26.72 -51.52 30.85
C GLU A 113 -26.22 -51.22 32.27
N LYS A 114 -27.15 -50.83 33.15
CA LYS A 114 -26.89 -50.72 34.59
C LYS A 114 -27.70 -51.77 35.32
N ASP A 115 -28.69 -51.33 36.09
CA ASP A 115 -29.68 -52.16 36.73
C ASP A 115 -30.96 -52.13 35.90
N THR A 116 -31.53 -53.31 35.63
CA THR A 116 -32.70 -53.44 34.76
C THR A 116 -33.90 -52.63 35.25
N GLN A 117 -34.13 -52.57 36.57
CA GLN A 117 -35.26 -51.80 37.12
C GLN A 117 -35.02 -50.30 36.98
N GLU A 118 -33.78 -49.85 37.15
CA GLU A 118 -33.42 -48.44 36.95
C GLU A 118 -33.54 -48.02 35.48
N ASP A 119 -33.03 -48.83 34.55
CA ASP A 119 -33.13 -48.59 33.10
C ASP A 119 -34.59 -48.59 32.62
N GLU A 120 -35.44 -49.49 33.16
CA GLU A 120 -36.89 -49.51 32.90
C GLU A 120 -37.60 -48.26 33.44
N ALA A 121 -37.31 -47.85 34.68
CA ALA A 121 -37.92 -46.65 35.26
C ALA A 121 -37.58 -45.38 34.45
N PHE A 122 -36.37 -45.29 33.92
CA PHE A 122 -35.99 -44.18 33.06
C PHE A 122 -36.63 -44.26 31.67
N ALA A 123 -36.71 -45.46 31.07
CA ALA A 123 -37.44 -45.67 29.82
C ALA A 123 -38.92 -45.24 29.94
N GLU A 124 -39.57 -45.59 31.05
CA GLU A 124 -40.94 -45.18 31.35
C GLU A 124 -41.06 -43.66 31.49
N ALA A 125 -40.15 -43.01 32.22
CA ALA A 125 -40.15 -41.54 32.37
C ALA A 125 -39.95 -40.82 31.02
N ILE A 126 -39.06 -41.33 30.16
CA ILE A 126 -38.84 -40.83 28.80
C ILE A 126 -40.15 -40.93 27.99
N ALA A 127 -40.79 -42.10 28.00
CA ALA A 127 -42.03 -42.34 27.27
C ALA A 127 -43.20 -41.49 27.81
N GLN A 128 -43.30 -41.30 29.12
CA GLN A 128 -44.32 -40.47 29.77
C GLN A 128 -44.18 -38.99 29.40
N HIS A 129 -42.95 -38.47 29.33
CA HIS A 129 -42.72 -37.10 28.87
C HIS A 129 -43.00 -36.97 27.35
N GLY A 130 -42.65 -37.97 26.55
CA GLY A 130 -42.98 -38.07 25.12
C GLY A 130 -42.26 -37.09 24.19
N ARG A 131 -41.36 -36.23 24.71
CA ARG A 131 -40.59 -35.23 23.94
C ARG A 131 -39.14 -35.17 24.40
N VAL A 132 -38.53 -36.33 24.59
CA VAL A 132 -37.14 -36.47 25.04
C VAL A 132 -36.23 -36.83 23.86
N VAL A 133 -35.08 -36.16 23.76
CA VAL A 133 -34.04 -36.45 22.78
C VAL A 133 -32.80 -36.97 23.48
N LEU A 134 -32.24 -38.08 23.00
CA LEU A 134 -31.05 -38.71 23.57
C LEU A 134 -29.83 -38.51 22.67
N ALA A 135 -28.67 -38.28 23.29
CA ALA A 135 -27.40 -38.21 22.59
C ALA A 135 -26.91 -39.59 22.14
N SER A 136 -26.30 -39.62 20.96
CA SER A 136 -25.46 -40.72 20.48
C SER A 136 -24.07 -40.18 20.15
N LYS A 137 -23.08 -41.08 20.03
CA LYS A 137 -21.71 -40.67 19.69
C LYS A 137 -21.19 -41.49 18.52
N LEU A 138 -20.75 -40.80 17.47
CA LEU A 138 -20.04 -41.42 16.35
C LEU A 138 -18.63 -41.78 16.79
N THR A 139 -18.22 -43.01 16.54
CA THR A 139 -16.89 -43.53 16.85
C THR A 139 -16.16 -43.88 15.58
N PHE A 140 -14.85 -43.69 15.57
CA PHE A 140 -14.01 -43.95 14.40
C PHE A 140 -12.95 -44.96 14.79
N GLY A 141 -13.10 -46.18 14.30
CA GLY A 141 -12.15 -47.28 14.46
C GLY A 141 -11.36 -47.53 13.18
N LYS A 142 -10.34 -48.39 13.27
CA LYS A 142 -9.75 -49.00 12.08
C LYS A 142 -10.13 -50.47 12.02
N ASP A 143 -10.50 -50.95 10.84
CA ASP A 143 -10.72 -52.37 10.62
C ASP A 143 -9.39 -53.14 10.50
N GLU A 144 -9.48 -54.45 10.26
CA GLU A 144 -8.31 -55.31 10.06
C GLU A 144 -7.47 -54.94 8.82
N THR A 145 -8.05 -54.19 7.87
CA THR A 145 -7.38 -53.71 6.65
C THR A 145 -6.73 -52.34 6.81
N GLY A 146 -7.01 -51.66 7.93
CA GLY A 146 -6.54 -50.31 8.25
C GLY A 146 -7.44 -49.19 7.73
N GLU A 147 -8.58 -49.53 7.11
CA GLU A 147 -9.62 -48.59 6.70
C GLU A 147 -10.36 -48.04 7.93
N ILE A 148 -10.72 -46.76 7.87
CA ILE A 148 -11.45 -46.10 8.97
C ILE A 148 -12.91 -46.54 8.88
N MET A 149 -13.41 -47.23 9.90
CA MET A 149 -14.81 -47.56 10.06
C MET A 149 -15.48 -46.59 11.02
N GLU A 150 -16.61 -46.05 10.59
CA GLU A 150 -17.51 -45.27 11.43
C GLU A 150 -18.50 -46.21 12.15
N GLY A 151 -18.66 -46.01 13.44
CA GLY A 151 -19.59 -46.72 14.30
C GLY A 151 -20.45 -45.74 15.11
N LEU A 152 -21.45 -46.26 15.81
CA LEU A 152 -22.35 -45.47 16.63
C LEU A 152 -22.49 -46.09 18.02
N GLU A 153 -22.12 -45.32 19.03
CA GLU A 153 -22.52 -45.55 20.40
C GLU A 153 -23.92 -44.95 20.60
N ALA A 154 -24.94 -45.79 20.37
CA ALA A 154 -26.34 -45.44 20.57
C ALA A 154 -26.78 -45.69 22.03
N PRO A 155 -27.84 -45.01 22.51
CA PRO A 155 -28.48 -45.36 23.77
C PRO A 155 -29.03 -46.81 23.76
N LEU A 156 -29.32 -47.35 24.95
CA LEU A 156 -29.99 -48.65 25.08
C LEU A 156 -31.33 -48.67 24.30
N GLU A 157 -31.66 -49.83 23.73
CA GLU A 157 -32.82 -50.00 22.84
C GLU A 157 -34.14 -49.60 23.50
N ASN A 158 -34.34 -49.98 24.77
CA ASN A 158 -35.52 -49.62 25.56
C ASN A 158 -35.66 -48.09 25.76
N LEU A 159 -34.55 -47.38 25.97
CA LEU A 159 -34.54 -45.91 26.10
C LEU A 159 -34.83 -45.25 24.75
N MET A 160 -34.26 -45.76 23.67
CA MET A 160 -34.50 -45.24 22.31
C MET A 160 -35.97 -45.38 21.90
N MET A 161 -36.60 -46.53 22.17
CA MET A 161 -38.01 -46.77 21.82
C MET A 161 -38.97 -45.78 22.48
N GLY A 162 -38.67 -45.31 23.70
CA GLY A 162 -39.47 -44.30 24.40
C GLY A 162 -39.16 -42.85 24.00
N SER A 163 -38.00 -42.61 23.38
CA SER A 163 -37.54 -41.27 23.03
C SER A 163 -38.24 -40.71 21.78
N ALA A 164 -38.36 -39.39 21.71
CA ALA A 164 -38.89 -38.69 20.53
C ALA A 164 -37.84 -38.53 19.42
N GLY A 165 -36.55 -38.73 19.73
CA GLY A 165 -35.47 -38.69 18.76
C GLY A 165 -34.12 -38.99 19.37
N ILE A 166 -33.17 -39.31 18.50
CA ILE A 166 -31.76 -39.48 18.83
C ILE A 166 -30.91 -38.60 17.90
N GLY A 167 -29.77 -38.12 18.37
CA GLY A 167 -28.85 -37.36 17.53
C GLY A 167 -27.43 -37.38 18.04
N PHE A 168 -26.46 -37.27 17.13
CA PHE A 168 -25.05 -37.38 17.49
C PHE A 168 -24.46 -36.09 18.08
N VAL A 169 -23.56 -36.19 19.05
CA VAL A 169 -22.98 -35.03 19.76
C VAL A 169 -21.58 -34.62 19.31
N ASN A 170 -20.99 -35.36 18.37
CA ASN A 170 -19.63 -35.10 17.90
C ASN A 170 -19.46 -33.64 17.43
N THR A 171 -18.59 -32.90 18.12
CA THR A 171 -18.29 -31.50 17.82
C THR A 171 -16.95 -31.39 17.10
N PRO A 172 -16.95 -31.15 15.77
CA PRO A 172 -15.70 -30.98 15.04
C PRO A 172 -15.03 -29.66 15.44
N VAL A 173 -13.71 -29.69 15.57
CA VAL A 173 -12.88 -28.49 15.81
C VAL A 173 -12.11 -28.12 14.55
N GLU A 174 -11.90 -26.83 14.33
CA GLU A 174 -11.03 -26.37 13.26
C GLU A 174 -9.54 -26.59 13.60
N ALA A 175 -8.64 -26.32 12.66
CA ALA A 175 -7.20 -26.58 12.82
C ALA A 175 -6.54 -25.84 14.02
N ASP A 176 -7.19 -24.80 14.53
CA ASP A 176 -6.79 -24.05 15.72
C ASP A 176 -7.55 -24.44 17.00
N GLN A 177 -8.28 -25.57 16.97
CA GLN A 177 -9.05 -26.12 18.09
C GLN A 177 -10.24 -25.25 18.55
N VAL A 178 -10.70 -24.33 17.70
CA VAL A 178 -11.89 -23.51 17.96
C VAL A 178 -13.09 -24.08 17.19
N VAL A 179 -14.24 -24.15 17.86
CA VAL A 179 -15.50 -24.56 17.26
C VAL A 179 -16.16 -23.33 16.63
N ARG A 180 -16.22 -23.31 15.29
CA ARG A 180 -16.96 -22.30 14.50
C ARG A 180 -18.07 -22.92 13.65
N ARG A 181 -18.00 -24.23 13.45
CA ARG A 181 -18.88 -25.03 12.61
C ARG A 181 -19.34 -26.24 13.39
N LEU A 182 -20.60 -26.62 13.19
CA LEU A 182 -21.14 -27.87 13.71
C LEU A 182 -21.63 -28.73 12.57
N SER A 183 -21.36 -30.03 12.66
CA SER A 183 -21.95 -31.03 11.78
C SER A 183 -23.46 -31.07 12.03
N MET A 184 -24.23 -30.93 10.96
CA MET A 184 -25.70 -30.88 11.05
C MET A 184 -26.31 -32.26 10.87
N VAL A 185 -25.75 -33.03 9.94
CA VAL A 185 -26.16 -34.40 9.63
C VAL A 185 -24.94 -35.25 9.29
N ASP A 186 -24.99 -36.53 9.64
CA ASP A 186 -24.13 -37.56 9.08
C ASP A 186 -24.86 -38.29 7.95
N VAL A 187 -24.13 -38.67 6.91
CA VAL A 187 -24.64 -39.42 5.75
C VAL A 187 -23.79 -40.64 5.42
N ASN A 188 -22.80 -40.94 6.26
CA ASN A 188 -21.86 -42.03 6.02
C ASN A 188 -22.33 -43.33 6.67
N LEU A 189 -22.90 -43.23 7.88
CA LEU A 189 -23.28 -44.40 8.67
C LEU A 189 -24.60 -45.02 8.22
N PHE A 190 -25.55 -44.19 7.78
CA PHE A 190 -26.88 -44.60 7.34
C PHE A 190 -27.16 -44.08 5.93
N ASP A 191 -28.02 -44.79 5.18
CA ASP A 191 -28.50 -44.36 3.84
C ASP A 191 -29.43 -43.13 3.89
N MET A 192 -29.58 -42.51 5.06
CA MET A 192 -30.41 -41.34 5.31
C MET A 192 -29.69 -40.34 6.22
N PRO A 193 -29.94 -39.02 6.08
CA PRO A 193 -29.30 -38.01 6.91
C PRO A 193 -29.62 -38.22 8.39
N PHE A 194 -28.63 -38.63 9.17
CA PHE A 194 -28.76 -38.80 10.61
C PHE A 194 -28.48 -37.46 11.29
N PRO A 195 -29.42 -36.89 12.07
CA PRO A 195 -29.28 -35.54 12.60
C PRO A 195 -28.28 -35.45 13.75
N SER A 196 -27.62 -34.31 13.89
CA SER A 196 -26.90 -33.98 15.11
C SER A 196 -27.87 -33.77 16.27
N PHE A 197 -27.38 -33.90 17.50
CA PHE A 197 -28.18 -33.77 18.72
C PHE A 197 -28.97 -32.44 18.74
N ALA A 198 -28.32 -31.31 18.44
CA ALA A 198 -28.99 -30.01 18.38
C ALA A 198 -30.07 -29.93 17.28
N LEU A 199 -29.84 -30.53 16.10
CA LEU A 199 -30.85 -30.60 15.05
C LEU A 199 -32.02 -31.49 15.48
N ALA A 200 -31.76 -32.67 16.05
CA ALA A 200 -32.78 -33.57 16.56
C ALA A 200 -33.64 -32.89 17.64
N THR A 201 -33.03 -32.18 18.60
CA THR A 201 -33.75 -31.38 19.58
C THR A 201 -34.65 -30.33 18.93
N TYR A 202 -34.14 -29.61 17.92
CA TYR A 202 -34.94 -28.61 17.20
C TYR A 202 -36.11 -29.24 16.44
N LEU A 203 -35.91 -30.37 15.75
CA LEU A 203 -36.99 -31.07 15.04
C LEU A 203 -38.12 -31.44 16.00
N VAL A 204 -37.78 -32.08 17.14
CA VAL A 204 -38.78 -32.43 18.16
C VAL A 204 -39.43 -31.17 18.73
N ALA A 205 -38.68 -30.07 18.94
CA ALA A 205 -39.24 -28.82 19.46
C ALA A 205 -40.14 -28.09 18.45
N ALA A 206 -39.95 -28.30 17.16
CA ALA A 206 -40.74 -27.71 16.09
C ALA A 206 -41.85 -28.64 15.56
N ASP A 207 -42.04 -29.81 16.19
CA ASP A 207 -42.98 -30.86 15.75
C ASP A 207 -42.71 -31.30 14.29
N LEU A 208 -41.43 -31.47 13.96
CA LEU A 208 -40.94 -31.92 12.65
C LEU A 208 -40.36 -33.33 12.74
N ASN A 209 -40.40 -34.04 11.62
CA ASN A 209 -39.85 -35.39 11.49
C ASN A 209 -38.50 -35.37 10.77
N PRO A 210 -37.66 -36.42 10.94
CA PRO A 210 -36.42 -36.56 10.17
C PRO A 210 -36.62 -36.51 8.64
N ASN A 211 -37.78 -36.92 8.13
CA ASN A 211 -38.12 -36.83 6.70
C ASN A 211 -38.35 -35.40 6.20
N ASP A 212 -38.51 -34.42 7.11
CA ASP A 212 -38.62 -32.99 6.76
C ASP A 212 -37.23 -32.36 6.51
N ILE A 213 -36.17 -33.17 6.60
CA ILE A 213 -34.80 -32.79 6.27
C ILE A 213 -34.49 -33.21 4.83
N SER A 214 -33.97 -32.28 4.04
CA SER A 214 -33.38 -32.60 2.74
C SER A 214 -32.04 -31.90 2.53
N LEU A 215 -31.10 -32.61 1.92
CA LEU A 215 -29.81 -32.07 1.53
C LEU A 215 -29.86 -31.55 0.10
N MET A 216 -29.49 -30.29 -0.06
CA MET A 216 -29.27 -29.65 -1.35
C MET A 216 -27.82 -29.17 -1.43
N PRO A 217 -27.23 -28.99 -2.63
CA PRO A 217 -25.88 -28.47 -2.76
C PRO A 217 -25.69 -27.16 -1.98
N GLY A 218 -24.86 -27.19 -0.93
CA GLY A 218 -24.55 -26.07 -0.04
C GLY A 218 -25.64 -25.67 0.97
N TYR A 219 -26.74 -26.44 1.07
CA TYR A 219 -27.81 -26.15 2.03
C TYR A 219 -28.42 -27.43 2.64
N LEU A 220 -28.62 -27.38 3.95
CA LEU A 220 -29.56 -28.25 4.65
C LEU A 220 -30.92 -27.55 4.66
N VAL A 221 -31.94 -28.19 4.12
CA VAL A 221 -33.31 -27.68 4.16
C VAL A 221 -34.07 -28.42 5.24
N VAL A 222 -34.54 -27.70 6.25
CA VAL A 222 -35.40 -28.22 7.32
C VAL A 222 -36.76 -27.56 7.14
N LYS A 223 -37.72 -28.30 6.56
CA LYS A 223 -39.01 -27.78 6.11
C LYS A 223 -38.84 -26.56 5.17
N ASP A 224 -39.08 -25.34 5.66
CA ASP A 224 -38.98 -24.09 4.89
C ASP A 224 -37.66 -23.34 5.13
N GLN A 225 -36.87 -23.75 6.12
CA GLN A 225 -35.65 -23.08 6.53
C GLN A 225 -34.44 -23.62 5.74
N LYS A 226 -33.67 -22.72 5.13
CA LYS A 226 -32.43 -23.06 4.41
C LYS A 226 -31.23 -22.71 5.28
N ILE A 227 -30.52 -23.73 5.77
CA ILE A 227 -29.31 -23.59 6.55
C ILE A 227 -28.09 -23.77 5.62
N PRO A 228 -27.23 -22.76 5.47
CA PRO A 228 -26.00 -22.89 4.69
C PRO A 228 -25.07 -23.93 5.33
N ILE A 229 -24.64 -24.91 4.53
CA ILE A 229 -23.68 -25.95 4.94
C ILE A 229 -22.48 -26.00 3.98
N ASN A 230 -21.34 -26.48 4.46
CA ASN A 230 -20.21 -26.83 3.61
C ASN A 230 -20.33 -28.26 3.05
N ASP A 231 -19.34 -28.69 2.27
CA ASP A 231 -19.29 -30.03 1.66
C ASP A 231 -19.19 -31.18 2.68
N SER A 232 -18.89 -30.87 3.95
CA SER A 232 -18.87 -31.81 5.08
C SER A 232 -20.15 -31.75 5.91
N ASN A 233 -21.24 -31.18 5.37
CA ASN A 233 -22.53 -31.01 6.05
C ASN A 233 -22.48 -30.18 7.35
N GLN A 234 -21.54 -29.24 7.44
CA GLN A 234 -21.38 -28.39 8.62
C GLN A 234 -21.91 -26.98 8.40
N ALA A 235 -22.64 -26.44 9.37
CA ALA A 235 -23.14 -25.07 9.37
C ALA A 235 -22.38 -24.18 10.36
N MET A 236 -22.42 -22.87 10.17
CA MET A 236 -21.88 -21.88 11.12
C MET A 236 -23.01 -21.24 11.93
N PRO A 237 -23.28 -21.71 13.16
CA PRO A 237 -24.30 -21.10 14.00
C PRO A 237 -23.86 -19.72 14.49
N THR A 238 -24.80 -18.98 15.05
CA THR A 238 -24.51 -17.78 15.82
C THR A 238 -24.08 -18.19 17.22
N PHE A 239 -22.92 -17.67 17.66
CA PHE A 239 -22.52 -17.72 19.05
C PHE A 239 -23.08 -16.48 19.76
N TYR A 240 -23.88 -16.68 20.79
CA TYR A 240 -24.59 -15.60 21.47
C TYR A 240 -23.71 -14.89 22.49
N GLY A 241 -22.70 -15.55 23.06
CA GLY A 241 -21.80 -14.91 24.01
C GLY A 241 -20.75 -15.84 24.60
N PRO A 242 -20.00 -15.37 25.62
CA PRO A 242 -19.08 -16.21 26.38
C PRO A 242 -19.84 -17.28 27.20
N THR A 243 -19.12 -18.22 27.81
CA THR A 243 -19.70 -19.25 28.70
C THR A 243 -20.66 -18.63 29.73
N GLU A 244 -21.75 -19.33 30.04
CA GLU A 244 -22.86 -18.87 30.91
C GLU A 244 -23.74 -17.76 30.29
N THR A 245 -23.77 -17.64 28.96
CA THR A 245 -24.68 -16.69 28.28
C THR A 245 -26.12 -17.20 28.29
N PHE A 246 -26.31 -18.52 28.17
CA PHE A 246 -27.61 -19.14 28.32
C PHE A 246 -27.97 -19.26 29.80
N LYS A 247 -29.27 -19.24 30.10
CA LYS A 247 -29.72 -19.44 31.48
C LYS A 247 -29.38 -20.88 31.91
N THR A 248 -28.42 -20.99 32.81
CA THR A 248 -27.97 -22.27 33.38
C THR A 248 -28.57 -22.49 34.78
N ILE A 249 -29.06 -23.69 35.02
CA ILE A 249 -29.60 -24.16 36.31
C ILE A 249 -28.87 -25.45 36.71
N SER A 250 -28.45 -25.56 37.97
CA SER A 250 -27.80 -26.76 38.48
C SER A 250 -28.77 -27.95 38.46
N TYR A 251 -28.31 -29.11 37.97
CA TYR A 251 -29.09 -30.34 37.97
C TYR A 251 -29.64 -30.66 39.37
N ALA A 252 -28.80 -30.50 40.41
CA ALA A 252 -29.20 -30.79 41.78
C ALA A 252 -30.22 -29.79 42.37
N ASP A 253 -30.31 -28.56 41.88
CA ASP A 253 -31.36 -27.61 42.31
C ASP A 253 -32.74 -28.06 41.85
N ILE A 254 -32.83 -28.68 40.66
CA ILE A 254 -34.09 -29.18 40.10
C ILE A 254 -34.52 -30.44 40.85
N ILE A 255 -33.60 -31.38 41.10
CA ILE A 255 -33.88 -32.59 41.89
C ILE A 255 -34.37 -32.25 43.30
N LYS A 256 -33.75 -31.25 43.95
CA LYS A 256 -34.16 -30.79 45.27
C LYS A 256 -35.54 -30.11 45.28
N GLY A 257 -36.02 -29.68 44.11
CA GLY A 257 -37.29 -28.94 43.96
C GLY A 257 -37.17 -27.45 44.25
N ASP A 258 -35.95 -26.88 44.16
CA ASP A 258 -35.72 -25.44 44.34
C ASP A 258 -36.24 -24.62 43.14
N VAL A 259 -36.56 -25.29 42.02
CA VAL A 259 -37.15 -24.70 40.81
C VAL A 259 -38.51 -25.35 40.52
N SER A 260 -39.56 -24.54 40.32
CA SER A 260 -40.90 -25.03 39.99
C SER A 260 -40.94 -25.64 38.58
N PRO A 261 -41.66 -26.77 38.36
CA PRO A 261 -41.90 -27.31 37.02
C PRO A 261 -42.50 -26.31 36.03
N ASP A 262 -43.33 -25.37 36.52
CA ASP A 262 -43.93 -24.31 35.70
C ASP A 262 -42.90 -23.40 35.02
N TYR A 263 -41.69 -23.28 35.60
CA TYR A 263 -40.62 -22.50 35.00
C TYR A 263 -40.18 -23.07 33.64
N PHE A 264 -40.23 -24.39 33.48
CA PHE A 264 -39.79 -25.07 32.26
C PHE A 264 -40.85 -25.09 31.17
N LYS A 265 -42.06 -24.61 31.46
CA LYS A 265 -43.17 -24.58 30.51
C LYS A 265 -42.78 -23.92 29.19
N ASP A 266 -43.02 -24.63 28.09
CA ASP A 266 -42.72 -24.20 26.71
C ASP A 266 -41.22 -23.96 26.41
N LYS A 267 -40.31 -24.30 27.34
CA LYS A 267 -38.86 -24.17 27.18
C LYS A 267 -38.22 -25.45 26.63
N ILE A 268 -37.18 -25.28 25.83
CA ILE A 268 -36.27 -26.35 25.42
C ILE A 268 -35.18 -26.47 26.49
N VAL A 269 -35.07 -27.65 27.08
CA VAL A 269 -34.13 -27.92 28.16
C VAL A 269 -33.03 -28.83 27.64
N LEU A 270 -31.77 -28.40 27.76
CA LEU A 270 -30.60 -29.18 27.38
C LEU A 270 -29.81 -29.55 28.64
N ILE A 271 -29.60 -30.83 28.87
CA ILE A 271 -28.92 -31.37 30.05
C ILE A 271 -27.55 -31.87 29.61
N GLY A 272 -26.48 -31.40 30.25
CA GLY A 272 -25.13 -31.85 29.92
C GLY A 272 -24.11 -31.49 30.99
N ALA A 273 -22.89 -32.00 30.83
CA ALA A 273 -21.79 -31.74 31.74
C ALA A 273 -21.29 -30.29 31.64
N ALA A 274 -20.98 -29.69 32.79
CA ALA A 274 -20.37 -28.37 32.87
C ALA A 274 -19.33 -28.27 34.01
N THR A 275 -18.82 -29.41 34.47
CA THR A 275 -17.77 -29.45 35.51
C THR A 275 -16.40 -29.14 34.91
N ALA A 276 -15.47 -28.67 35.75
CA ALA A 276 -14.09 -28.44 35.34
C ALA A 276 -13.30 -29.74 35.09
N GLU A 277 -13.80 -30.87 35.58
CA GLU A 277 -13.19 -32.19 35.44
C GLU A 277 -13.59 -32.91 34.15
N ASP A 278 -14.63 -32.43 33.45
CA ASP A 278 -15.06 -33.01 32.19
C ASP A 278 -14.21 -32.50 31.01
N HIS A 279 -13.95 -33.38 30.06
CA HIS A 279 -13.16 -33.06 28.86
C HIS A 279 -14.03 -32.48 27.72
N ASP A 280 -15.32 -32.29 27.95
CA ASP A 280 -16.30 -31.77 26.99
C ASP A 280 -16.39 -30.23 26.99
N VAL A 281 -15.23 -29.56 27.02
CA VAL A 281 -15.12 -28.10 26.94
C VAL A 281 -14.36 -27.67 25.70
N TYR A 282 -14.89 -26.69 24.98
CA TYR A 282 -14.36 -26.27 23.68
C TYR A 282 -14.14 -24.76 23.61
N ALA A 283 -13.10 -24.36 22.89
CA ALA A 283 -12.91 -22.95 22.56
C ALA A 283 -13.95 -22.52 21.51
N THR A 284 -14.53 -21.34 21.71
CA THR A 284 -15.51 -20.71 20.80
C THR A 284 -14.99 -19.34 20.34
N PRO A 285 -15.65 -18.63 19.41
CA PRO A 285 -15.24 -17.29 18.99
C PRO A 285 -15.09 -16.27 20.13
N TYR A 286 -15.80 -16.45 21.26
CA TYR A 286 -15.67 -15.60 22.45
C TYR A 286 -14.53 -16.00 23.38
N SER A 287 -13.98 -17.20 23.24
CA SER A 287 -12.91 -17.70 24.10
C SER A 287 -11.61 -16.94 23.84
N THR A 288 -10.99 -16.45 24.92
CA THR A 288 -9.69 -15.75 24.88
C THR A 288 -8.87 -16.20 26.09
N SER A 289 -7.71 -16.82 25.86
CA SER A 289 -6.76 -17.21 26.91
C SER A 289 -6.12 -15.96 27.55
N ASN A 290 -5.71 -15.87 28.84
CA ASN A 290 -4.70 -16.66 29.55
C ASN A 290 -5.05 -16.92 31.05
N MET A 291 -6.18 -17.59 31.33
CA MET A 291 -6.71 -17.89 32.69
C MET A 291 -7.21 -16.67 33.51
N VAL A 292 -7.64 -15.65 32.77
CA VAL A 292 -8.67 -14.60 33.02
C VAL A 292 -8.44 -13.53 34.10
N LYS A 293 -8.05 -12.33 33.63
CA LYS A 293 -8.79 -11.10 33.93
C LYS A 293 -8.99 -10.36 32.59
N ASN A 294 -10.25 -10.22 32.16
CA ASN A 294 -10.75 -9.72 30.86
C ASN A 294 -10.84 -10.74 29.68
N GLY A 295 -10.79 -12.05 29.93
CA GLY A 295 -11.01 -13.08 28.89
C GLY A 295 -12.13 -14.06 29.22
N SER A 296 -12.59 -14.84 28.24
CA SER A 296 -13.66 -15.84 28.40
C SER A 296 -13.10 -17.26 28.40
N ARG A 297 -13.66 -18.13 29.25
CA ARG A 297 -13.30 -19.56 29.32
C ARG A 297 -13.80 -20.31 28.07
N ALA A 298 -13.38 -21.58 27.95
CA ALA A 298 -14.01 -22.52 27.03
C ALA A 298 -15.48 -22.74 27.44
N ALA A 299 -16.33 -23.03 26.47
CA ALA A 299 -17.75 -23.33 26.69
C ALA A 299 -17.97 -24.85 26.79
N PRO A 300 -18.85 -25.32 27.69
CA PRO A 300 -19.32 -26.71 27.70
C PRO A 300 -19.98 -27.09 26.36
N GLY A 301 -19.86 -28.34 25.93
CA GLY A 301 -20.48 -28.86 24.70
C GLY A 301 -21.98 -28.60 24.63
N VAL A 302 -22.69 -28.80 25.75
CA VAL A 302 -24.13 -28.50 25.88
C VAL A 302 -24.48 -27.04 25.57
N GLU A 303 -23.60 -26.07 25.87
CA GLU A 303 -23.83 -24.66 25.53
C GLU A 303 -23.63 -24.41 24.03
N ILE A 304 -22.77 -25.18 23.36
CA ILE A 304 -22.63 -25.14 21.89
C ILE A 304 -23.90 -25.69 21.22
N HIS A 305 -24.48 -26.76 21.77
CA HIS A 305 -25.79 -27.24 21.35
C HIS A 305 -26.88 -26.20 21.58
N ALA A 306 -26.86 -25.48 22.71
CA ALA A 306 -27.78 -24.37 22.97
C ALA A 306 -27.67 -23.24 21.92
N ASN A 307 -26.45 -22.81 21.59
CA ASN A 307 -26.20 -21.84 20.52
C ASN A 307 -26.77 -22.31 19.16
N THR A 308 -26.66 -23.60 18.86
CA THR A 308 -27.13 -24.21 17.61
C THR A 308 -28.66 -24.28 17.56
N VAL A 309 -29.31 -24.77 18.64
CA VAL A 309 -30.78 -24.79 18.77
C VAL A 309 -31.33 -23.36 18.68
N GLN A 310 -30.71 -22.41 19.37
CA GLN A 310 -31.12 -21.01 19.31
C GLN A 310 -30.94 -20.41 17.90
N SER A 311 -29.92 -20.84 17.16
CA SER A 311 -29.71 -20.44 15.76
C SER A 311 -30.79 -20.98 14.83
N PHE A 312 -31.33 -22.17 15.08
CA PHE A 312 -32.51 -22.64 14.37
C PHE A 312 -33.73 -21.76 14.65
N LEU A 313 -34.01 -21.49 15.94
CA LEU A 313 -35.15 -20.67 16.36
C LEU A 313 -35.11 -19.27 15.76
N ASN A 314 -33.92 -18.65 15.68
CA ASN A 314 -33.75 -17.29 15.19
C ASN A 314 -33.41 -17.21 13.68
N SER A 315 -33.23 -18.35 13.00
CA SER A 315 -32.71 -18.41 11.63
C SER A 315 -31.39 -17.64 11.43
N SER A 316 -30.51 -17.69 12.42
CA SER A 316 -29.27 -16.92 12.47
C SER A 316 -28.06 -17.79 12.11
N TRP A 317 -27.84 -17.98 10.81
CA TRP A 317 -26.78 -18.83 10.27
C TRP A 317 -25.79 -18.05 9.41
N TYR A 318 -24.51 -18.15 9.73
CA TYR A 318 -23.45 -17.51 8.95
C TYR A 318 -23.13 -18.32 7.70
N ARG A 319 -22.95 -17.61 6.58
CA ARG A 319 -22.56 -18.18 5.30
C ARG A 319 -21.26 -17.54 4.83
N GLN A 320 -20.27 -18.39 4.57
CA GLN A 320 -19.05 -17.95 3.91
C GLN A 320 -19.33 -17.63 2.44
N VAL A 321 -18.90 -16.44 2.02
CA VAL A 321 -19.06 -15.98 0.63
C VAL A 321 -18.14 -16.80 -0.29
N GLY A 322 -18.62 -17.14 -1.49
CA GLY A 322 -17.87 -17.94 -2.45
C GLY A 322 -16.55 -17.28 -2.91
N SER A 323 -15.59 -18.11 -3.32
CA SER A 323 -14.24 -17.66 -3.72
C SER A 323 -14.26 -16.62 -4.86
N GLY A 324 -15.16 -16.72 -5.82
CA GLY A 324 -15.29 -15.75 -6.92
C GLY A 324 -15.64 -14.34 -6.45
N TYR A 325 -16.55 -14.20 -5.49
CA TYR A 325 -16.91 -12.89 -4.92
C TYR A 325 -15.81 -12.33 -4.02
N ASN A 326 -15.13 -13.20 -3.25
CA ASN A 326 -13.95 -12.80 -2.47
C ASN A 326 -12.82 -12.29 -3.39
N PHE A 327 -12.57 -12.94 -4.52
CA PHE A 327 -11.61 -12.48 -5.51
C PHE A 327 -12.02 -11.15 -6.14
N LEU A 328 -13.30 -11.00 -6.52
CA LEU A 328 -13.81 -9.73 -7.05
C LEU A 328 -13.65 -8.59 -6.03
N PHE A 329 -13.97 -8.84 -4.76
CA PHE A 329 -13.80 -7.86 -3.68
C PHE A 329 -12.33 -7.45 -3.52
N LEU A 330 -11.40 -8.42 -3.45
CA LEU A 330 -9.97 -8.18 -3.42
C LEU A 330 -9.48 -7.33 -4.61
N PHE A 331 -9.93 -7.66 -5.82
CA PHE A 331 -9.60 -6.94 -7.05
C PHE A 331 -10.13 -5.49 -7.01
N LEU A 332 -11.38 -5.29 -6.59
CA LEU A 332 -11.98 -3.96 -6.45
C LEU A 332 -11.23 -3.11 -5.43
N MET A 333 -10.76 -3.69 -4.31
CA MET A 333 -9.97 -2.98 -3.31
C MET A 333 -8.61 -2.52 -3.85
N ALA A 334 -7.96 -3.34 -4.69
CA ALA A 334 -6.72 -2.94 -5.37
C ALA A 334 -6.95 -1.76 -6.32
N ILE A 335 -8.04 -1.79 -7.10
CA ILE A 335 -8.41 -0.70 -8.02
C ILE A 335 -8.72 0.58 -7.24
N LEU A 336 -9.59 0.49 -6.24
CA LEU A 336 -10.01 1.63 -5.44
C LEU A 336 -8.80 2.28 -4.75
N THR A 337 -7.92 1.49 -4.15
CA THR A 337 -6.69 1.99 -3.53
C THR A 337 -5.78 2.67 -4.55
N THR A 338 -5.58 2.08 -5.73
CA THR A 338 -4.78 2.68 -6.80
C THR A 338 -5.36 4.04 -7.21
N LEU A 339 -6.67 4.15 -7.40
CA LEU A 339 -7.33 5.40 -7.79
C LEU A 339 -7.20 6.49 -6.72
N VAL A 340 -7.24 6.12 -5.44
CA VAL A 340 -7.15 7.04 -4.31
C VAL A 340 -5.72 7.52 -4.06
N VAL A 341 -4.72 6.66 -4.25
CA VAL A 341 -3.32 6.98 -3.95
C VAL A 341 -2.60 7.67 -5.11
N SER A 342 -2.87 7.27 -6.35
CA SER A 342 -2.12 7.71 -7.53
C SER A 342 -2.06 9.23 -7.68
N GLY A 343 -0.85 9.79 -7.76
CA GLY A 343 -0.61 11.21 -8.09
C GLY A 343 -0.93 12.23 -6.98
N ARG A 344 -1.27 11.79 -5.75
CA ARG A 344 -1.62 12.70 -4.64
C ARG A 344 -0.49 12.91 -3.62
N GLY A 345 0.66 12.26 -3.82
CA GLY A 345 1.76 12.26 -2.86
C GLY A 345 1.49 11.38 -1.63
N PRO A 346 2.50 11.13 -0.80
CA PRO A 346 2.45 10.12 0.28
C PRO A 346 1.45 10.48 1.40
N GLY A 347 1.39 11.75 1.81
CA GLY A 347 0.51 12.18 2.92
C GLY A 347 -0.98 12.05 2.60
N LEU A 348 -1.42 12.65 1.50
CA LEU A 348 -2.82 12.55 1.05
C LEU A 348 -3.17 11.12 0.63
N GLY A 349 -2.22 10.39 0.02
CA GLY A 349 -2.38 8.97 -0.31
C GLY A 349 -2.63 8.12 0.94
N MET A 350 -1.95 8.39 2.05
CA MET A 350 -2.15 7.68 3.32
C MET A 350 -3.53 7.93 3.92
N ILE A 351 -3.99 9.19 3.96
CA ILE A 351 -5.33 9.53 4.45
C ILE A 351 -6.40 8.84 3.62
N GLY A 352 -6.27 8.88 2.29
CA GLY A 352 -7.17 8.19 1.38
C GLY A 352 -7.18 6.67 1.61
N THR A 353 -6.00 6.06 1.80
CA THR A 353 -5.87 4.63 2.10
C THR A 353 -6.54 4.26 3.43
N MET A 354 -6.39 5.08 4.48
CA MET A 354 -7.11 4.87 5.75
C MET A 354 -8.63 4.95 5.56
N GLY A 355 -9.11 5.86 4.72
CA GLY A 355 -10.52 5.93 4.33
C GLY A 355 -11.00 4.64 3.63
N VAL A 356 -10.20 4.11 2.69
CA VAL A 356 -10.50 2.82 2.03
C VAL A 356 -10.55 1.69 3.07
N VAL A 357 -9.56 1.58 3.97
CA VAL A 357 -9.57 0.58 5.04
C VAL A 357 -10.83 0.67 5.90
N ALA A 358 -11.19 1.87 6.36
CA ALA A 358 -12.37 2.07 7.19
C ALA A 358 -13.67 1.65 6.48
N VAL A 359 -13.82 1.99 5.20
CA VAL A 359 -14.97 1.58 4.38
C VAL A 359 -14.99 0.06 4.18
N THR A 360 -13.84 -0.55 3.88
CA THR A 360 -13.71 -2.00 3.70
C THR A 360 -14.10 -2.76 4.96
N VAL A 361 -13.50 -2.40 6.10
CA VAL A 361 -13.78 -3.02 7.41
C VAL A 361 -15.25 -2.82 7.79
N GLY A 362 -15.77 -1.60 7.64
CA GLY A 362 -17.17 -1.30 7.94
C GLY A 362 -18.16 -2.06 7.05
N THR A 363 -17.85 -2.22 5.76
CA THR A 363 -18.69 -2.98 4.82
C THR A 363 -18.71 -4.46 5.16
N VAL A 364 -17.55 -5.06 5.43
CA VAL A 364 -17.46 -6.48 5.84
C VAL A 364 -18.20 -6.71 7.16
N TYR A 365 -18.00 -5.84 8.15
CA TYR A 365 -18.71 -5.92 9.43
C TYR A 365 -20.23 -5.79 9.27
N TYR A 366 -20.68 -4.85 8.44
CA TYR A 366 -22.11 -4.68 8.16
C TYR A 366 -22.73 -5.94 7.52
N LEU A 367 -22.09 -6.50 6.49
CA LEU A 367 -22.57 -7.73 5.82
C LEU A 367 -22.58 -8.92 6.78
N TRP A 368 -21.55 -9.04 7.62
CA TRP A 368 -21.47 -10.09 8.62
C TRP A 368 -22.58 -9.93 9.68
N ASN A 369 -22.73 -8.74 10.27
CA ASN A 369 -23.67 -8.52 11.38
C ASN A 369 -25.14 -8.48 10.94
N ALA A 370 -25.45 -7.81 9.82
CA ALA A 370 -26.83 -7.60 9.39
C ALA A 370 -27.35 -8.71 8.46
N ASN A 371 -26.46 -9.35 7.68
CA ASN A 371 -26.85 -10.35 6.68
C ASN A 371 -26.30 -11.75 6.95
N HIS A 372 -25.52 -11.95 8.02
CA HIS A 372 -24.82 -13.21 8.31
C HIS A 372 -23.93 -13.67 7.14
N LEU A 373 -23.44 -12.74 6.33
CA LEU A 373 -22.55 -13.00 5.19
C LEU A 373 -21.11 -12.73 5.59
N TRP A 374 -20.30 -13.78 5.61
CA TRP A 374 -18.88 -13.66 5.91
C TRP A 374 -18.06 -13.52 4.63
N LEU A 375 -17.69 -12.28 4.34
CA LEU A 375 -16.76 -11.89 3.29
C LEU A 375 -15.33 -11.81 3.87
N ASN A 376 -14.33 -12.34 3.16
CA ASN A 376 -12.97 -12.36 3.66
C ASN A 376 -12.40 -10.95 3.76
N LEU A 377 -11.66 -10.65 4.83
CA LEU A 377 -11.09 -9.33 5.09
C LEU A 377 -9.55 -9.31 5.09
N ALA A 378 -8.89 -10.40 5.50
CA ALA A 378 -7.43 -10.42 5.71
C ALA A 378 -6.66 -10.10 4.41
N ALA A 379 -7.01 -10.76 3.31
CA ALA A 379 -6.37 -10.55 2.01
C ALA A 379 -6.68 -9.16 1.42
N PRO A 380 -7.93 -8.64 1.46
CA PRO A 380 -8.25 -7.25 1.13
C PRO A 380 -7.44 -6.21 1.89
N LEU A 381 -7.21 -6.38 3.19
CA LEU A 381 -6.37 -5.45 3.96
C LEU A 381 -4.91 -5.50 3.50
N ALA A 382 -4.37 -6.70 3.23
CA ALA A 382 -3.02 -6.84 2.72
C ALA A 382 -2.85 -6.20 1.33
N ILE A 383 -3.80 -6.39 0.41
CA ILE A 383 -3.71 -5.78 -0.93
C ILE A 383 -3.85 -4.25 -0.87
N ILE A 384 -4.68 -3.70 0.03
CA ILE A 384 -4.76 -2.25 0.23
C ILE A 384 -3.40 -1.71 0.69
N PHE A 385 -2.80 -2.33 1.71
CA PHE A 385 -1.49 -1.92 2.23
C PHE A 385 -0.38 -2.01 1.16
N LEU A 386 -0.26 -3.16 0.49
CA LEU A 386 0.77 -3.36 -0.54
C LEU A 386 0.57 -2.43 -1.73
N THR A 387 -0.67 -2.21 -2.16
CA THR A 387 -0.98 -1.27 -3.25
C THR A 387 -0.57 0.15 -2.87
N TYR A 388 -0.87 0.61 -1.64
CA TYR A 388 -0.42 1.92 -1.17
C TYR A 388 1.11 2.06 -1.20
N VAL A 389 1.84 1.09 -0.65
CA VAL A 389 3.31 1.10 -0.61
C VAL A 389 3.88 1.14 -2.02
N VAL A 390 3.39 0.26 -2.89
CA VAL A 390 3.95 0.08 -4.22
C VAL A 390 3.61 1.25 -5.14
N VAL A 391 2.36 1.72 -5.17
CA VAL A 391 1.96 2.88 -5.98
C VAL A 391 2.72 4.13 -5.53
N THR A 392 2.79 4.38 -4.22
CA THR A 392 3.54 5.52 -3.67
C THR A 392 5.03 5.44 -4.01
N ALA A 393 5.65 4.27 -3.89
CA ALA A 393 7.05 4.07 -4.26
C ALA A 393 7.28 4.31 -5.76
N THR A 394 6.39 3.82 -6.63
CA THR A 394 6.52 4.05 -8.08
C THR A 394 6.34 5.52 -8.46
N ASP A 395 5.39 6.22 -7.84
CA ASP A 395 5.19 7.65 -8.06
C ASP A 395 6.41 8.44 -7.57
N PHE A 396 6.96 8.10 -6.39
CA PHE A 396 8.17 8.71 -5.84
C PHE A 396 9.41 8.46 -6.72
N ILE A 397 9.66 7.22 -7.12
CA ILE A 397 10.81 6.87 -7.98
C ILE A 397 10.67 7.58 -9.33
N THR A 398 9.47 7.63 -9.91
CA THR A 398 9.25 8.30 -11.19
C THR A 398 9.48 9.81 -11.07
N ALA A 399 8.98 10.44 -10.02
CA ALA A 399 9.20 11.86 -9.74
C ALA A 399 10.69 12.17 -9.50
N GLU A 400 11.39 11.34 -8.73
CA GLU A 400 12.81 11.50 -8.44
C GLU A 400 13.69 11.27 -9.68
N MET A 401 13.37 10.27 -10.51
CA MET A 401 14.06 10.06 -11.79
C MET A 401 13.86 11.25 -12.73
N GLN A 402 12.67 11.83 -12.79
CA GLN A 402 12.40 13.03 -13.58
C GLN A 402 13.20 14.22 -13.05
N ARG A 403 13.24 14.41 -11.73
CA ARG A 403 14.04 15.45 -11.06
C ARG A 403 15.53 15.31 -11.38
N ARG A 404 16.09 14.09 -11.26
CA ARG A 404 17.50 13.80 -11.57
C ARG A 404 17.84 14.00 -13.04
N LYS A 405 16.99 13.54 -13.95
CA LYS A 405 17.17 13.76 -15.40
C LYS A 405 17.19 15.25 -15.74
N THR A 406 16.27 16.02 -15.14
CA THR A 406 16.19 17.46 -15.33
C THR A 406 17.44 18.16 -14.78
N LYS A 407 17.84 17.84 -13.54
CA LYS A 407 19.08 18.37 -12.93
C LYS A 407 20.32 18.06 -13.77
N ALA A 408 20.47 16.81 -14.22
CA ALA A 408 21.61 16.36 -15.03
C ALA A 408 21.68 17.03 -16.41
N MET A 409 20.54 17.41 -17.00
CA MET A 409 20.55 18.23 -18.22
C MET A 409 21.09 19.62 -17.94
N PHE A 410 20.62 20.29 -16.88
CA PHE A 410 21.04 21.67 -16.58
C PHE A 410 22.50 21.77 -16.10
N SER A 411 23.00 20.79 -15.36
CA SER A 411 24.40 20.77 -14.92
C SER A 411 25.43 20.76 -16.05
N ARG A 412 25.01 20.55 -17.31
CA ARG A 412 25.90 20.64 -18.49
C ARG A 412 26.06 22.07 -19.02
N TYR A 413 25.19 23.00 -18.65
CA TYR A 413 25.12 24.34 -19.26
C TYR A 413 25.39 25.47 -18.25
N VAL A 414 25.13 25.22 -16.97
CA VAL A 414 25.17 26.24 -15.92
C VAL A 414 25.87 25.72 -14.65
N SER A 415 26.35 26.64 -13.81
CA SER A 415 27.01 26.31 -12.55
C SER A 415 26.05 25.62 -11.55
N PRO A 416 26.55 24.86 -10.56
CA PRO A 416 25.71 24.16 -9.58
C PRO A 416 24.70 25.06 -8.86
N ASP A 417 25.11 26.29 -8.49
CA ASP A 417 24.23 27.26 -7.82
C ASP A 417 23.08 27.69 -8.73
N VAL A 418 23.37 27.89 -10.03
CA VAL A 418 22.35 28.22 -11.03
C VAL A 418 21.46 27.03 -11.33
N VAL A 419 21.98 25.79 -11.33
CA VAL A 419 21.13 24.58 -11.46
C VAL A 419 20.12 24.50 -10.33
N ASP A 420 20.53 24.73 -9.09
CA ASP A 420 19.62 24.63 -7.94
C ASP A 420 18.56 25.75 -7.97
N GLU A 421 18.91 26.95 -8.44
CA GLU A 421 17.96 28.04 -8.68
C GLU A 421 16.98 27.74 -9.83
N LEU A 422 17.45 27.14 -10.92
CA LEU A 422 16.61 26.69 -12.04
C LEU A 422 15.65 25.56 -11.64
N MET A 423 16.09 24.66 -10.77
CA MET A 423 15.26 23.60 -10.23
C MET A 423 14.17 24.14 -9.28
N ALA A 424 14.36 25.33 -8.70
CA ALA A 424 13.37 26.00 -7.87
C ALA A 424 12.29 26.73 -8.69
N ASN A 425 12.62 27.23 -9.89
CA ASN A 425 11.71 28.01 -10.75
C ASN A 425 11.67 27.50 -12.21
N PRO A 426 11.13 26.30 -12.47
CA PRO A 426 11.15 25.66 -13.80
C PRO A 426 10.36 26.42 -14.89
N ASP A 427 9.37 27.23 -14.51
CA ASP A 427 8.48 27.93 -15.45
C ASP A 427 9.14 29.09 -16.20
N GLN A 428 10.31 29.58 -15.75
CA GLN A 428 11.01 30.67 -16.43
C GLN A 428 11.63 30.27 -17.79
N MET A 429 11.55 29.00 -18.19
CA MET A 429 12.30 28.44 -19.33
C MET A 429 11.47 27.62 -20.33
N ALA A 430 10.15 27.85 -20.42
CA ALA A 430 9.35 27.30 -21.52
C ALA A 430 9.92 27.72 -22.90
N LEU A 431 9.63 26.92 -23.95
CA LEU A 431 10.02 27.20 -25.34
C LEU A 431 9.77 28.66 -25.72
N GLY A 432 10.80 29.31 -26.26
CA GLY A 432 10.84 30.75 -26.49
C GLY A 432 12.03 31.39 -25.81
N GLY A 433 12.20 32.70 -26.02
CA GLY A 433 13.24 33.46 -25.36
C GLY A 433 12.69 34.75 -24.78
N LYS A 434 13.29 35.20 -23.67
CA LYS A 434 12.97 36.48 -23.04
C LYS A 434 13.97 37.52 -23.50
N LYS A 435 13.48 38.70 -23.90
CA LYS A 435 14.35 39.84 -24.17
C LYS A 435 14.94 40.32 -22.84
N GLN A 436 16.26 40.25 -22.72
CA GLN A 436 17.00 40.61 -21.51
C GLN A 436 18.28 41.34 -21.88
N VAL A 437 18.75 42.20 -20.97
CA VAL A 437 20.07 42.80 -21.09
C VAL A 437 21.06 41.86 -20.42
N VAL A 438 22.02 41.35 -21.19
CA VAL A 438 23.05 40.43 -20.68
C VAL A 438 24.43 40.96 -21.06
N THR A 439 25.47 40.50 -20.35
CA THR A 439 26.86 40.74 -20.75
C THR A 439 27.38 39.50 -21.46
N ILE A 440 27.88 39.69 -22.67
CA ILE A 440 28.32 38.63 -23.58
C ILE A 440 29.83 38.67 -23.65
N MET A 441 30.45 37.51 -23.52
CA MET A 441 31.89 37.29 -23.61
C MET A 441 32.18 36.36 -24.77
N PHE A 442 33.08 36.78 -25.65
CA PHE A 442 33.73 35.91 -26.61
C PHE A 442 35.20 35.80 -26.27
N THR A 443 35.74 34.59 -26.40
CA THR A 443 37.17 34.35 -26.31
C THR A 443 37.68 33.67 -27.57
N ASP A 444 38.94 33.91 -27.91
CA ASP A 444 39.62 33.31 -29.05
C ASP A 444 41.10 33.07 -28.70
N ILE A 445 41.71 32.01 -29.22
CA ILE A 445 43.12 31.71 -28.94
C ILE A 445 44.00 32.41 -29.98
N ARG A 446 44.97 33.18 -29.52
CA ARG A 446 46.04 33.73 -30.38
C ARG A 446 47.16 32.71 -30.47
N GLY A 447 47.57 32.40 -31.70
CA GLY A 447 48.67 31.49 -31.98
C GLY A 447 48.30 30.00 -32.03
N PHE A 448 47.01 29.64 -31.90
CA PHE A 448 46.58 28.23 -31.91
C PHE A 448 46.91 27.50 -33.22
N THR A 449 46.73 28.15 -34.38
CA THR A 449 47.09 27.57 -35.67
C THR A 449 48.58 27.20 -35.71
N ALA A 450 49.46 28.13 -35.33
CA ALA A 450 50.91 27.91 -35.26
C ALA A 450 51.29 26.83 -34.23
N PHE A 451 50.56 26.75 -33.11
CA PHE A 451 50.73 25.69 -32.12
C PHE A 451 50.32 24.30 -32.64
N SER A 452 49.23 24.23 -33.41
CA SER A 452 48.70 22.97 -33.96
C SER A 452 49.51 22.43 -35.15
N GLU A 453 50.30 23.29 -35.80
CA GLU A 453 51.19 22.90 -36.89
C GLU A 453 52.29 21.95 -36.38
N ASN A 454 52.41 20.77 -37.00
CA ASN A 454 53.42 19.74 -36.72
C ASN A 454 53.36 19.08 -35.33
N LYS A 455 52.21 19.10 -34.64
CA LYS A 455 51.97 18.35 -33.39
C LYS A 455 51.04 17.16 -33.59
N ASP A 456 51.13 16.18 -32.69
CA ASP A 456 50.21 15.06 -32.67
C ASP A 456 48.77 15.54 -32.36
N PRO A 457 47.75 15.14 -33.14
CA PRO A 457 46.36 15.56 -32.92
C PRO A 457 45.83 15.24 -31.51
N VAL A 458 46.29 14.16 -30.88
CA VAL A 458 45.90 13.78 -29.51
C VAL A 458 46.45 14.80 -28.51
N ASP A 459 47.70 15.24 -28.68
CA ASP A 459 48.32 16.26 -27.83
C ASP A 459 47.65 17.63 -28.02
N VAL A 460 47.28 17.98 -29.25
CA VAL A 460 46.54 19.21 -29.55
C VAL A 460 45.17 19.21 -28.86
N ILE A 461 44.42 18.11 -28.95
CA ILE A 461 43.12 17.97 -28.30
C ILE A 461 43.26 18.02 -26.77
N SER A 462 44.26 17.33 -26.20
CA SER A 462 44.48 17.32 -24.75
C SER A 462 44.69 18.73 -24.22
N ARG A 463 45.51 19.55 -24.91
CA ARG A 463 45.75 20.93 -24.49
C ARG A 463 44.58 21.86 -24.73
N LEU A 464 43.90 21.69 -25.86
CA LEU A 464 42.67 22.43 -26.11
C LEU A 464 41.66 22.17 -24.98
N ASN A 465 41.54 20.92 -24.53
CA ASN A 465 40.66 20.58 -23.41
C ASN A 465 41.14 21.18 -22.09
N GLU A 466 42.44 21.13 -21.73
CA GLU A 466 42.96 21.79 -20.51
C GLU A 466 42.66 23.29 -20.52
N TYR A 467 42.83 23.93 -21.68
CA TYR A 467 42.61 25.35 -21.88
C TYR A 467 41.12 25.74 -21.83
N LEU A 468 40.26 25.01 -22.55
CA LEU A 468 38.81 25.20 -22.50
C LEU A 468 38.27 24.94 -21.09
N THR A 469 38.85 23.98 -20.36
CA THR A 469 38.49 23.70 -18.96
C THR A 469 38.81 24.90 -18.07
N ALA A 470 40.02 25.47 -18.15
CA ALA A 470 40.40 26.61 -17.34
C ALA A 470 39.51 27.85 -17.58
N GLN A 471 39.13 28.10 -18.83
CA GLN A 471 38.17 29.15 -19.17
C GLN A 471 36.78 28.87 -18.63
N THR A 472 36.28 27.66 -18.84
CA THR A 472 34.93 27.24 -18.39
C THR A 472 34.82 27.33 -16.87
N ASP A 473 35.84 26.87 -16.14
CA ASP A 473 35.88 26.96 -14.69
C ASP A 473 35.87 28.41 -14.19
N ALA A 474 36.57 29.33 -14.89
CA ALA A 474 36.51 30.75 -14.56
C ALA A 474 35.10 31.31 -14.82
N ILE A 475 34.51 31.03 -15.98
CA ILE A 475 33.15 31.48 -16.33
C ILE A 475 32.14 30.99 -15.29
N LEU A 476 32.13 29.69 -14.98
CA LEU A 476 31.18 29.09 -14.04
C LEU A 476 31.39 29.59 -12.60
N LYS A 477 32.65 29.77 -12.17
CA LYS A 477 32.99 30.28 -10.82
C LYS A 477 32.39 31.67 -10.54
N HIS A 478 32.26 32.50 -11.56
CA HIS A 478 31.69 33.86 -11.43
C HIS A 478 30.20 33.91 -11.82
N GLY A 479 29.54 32.77 -11.99
CA GLY A 479 28.10 32.70 -12.30
C GLY A 479 27.76 32.99 -13.76
N GLY A 480 28.70 32.81 -14.68
CA GLY A 480 28.46 32.87 -16.11
C GLY A 480 27.84 31.58 -16.65
N THR A 481 27.12 31.71 -17.76
CA THR A 481 26.51 30.61 -18.51
C THR A 481 27.33 30.35 -19.76
N LEU A 482 27.79 29.11 -19.94
CA LEU A 482 28.49 28.68 -21.14
C LEU A 482 27.45 28.44 -22.25
N ASP A 483 27.58 29.15 -23.38
CA ASP A 483 26.72 28.92 -24.55
C ASP A 483 27.27 27.78 -25.41
N LYS A 484 28.47 27.96 -25.98
CA LYS A 484 29.14 26.94 -26.79
C LYS A 484 30.64 27.17 -26.92
N TYR A 485 31.34 26.08 -27.26
CA TYR A 485 32.70 26.14 -27.78
C TYR A 485 32.68 26.46 -29.28
N MET A 486 33.56 27.36 -29.71
CA MET A 486 33.66 27.86 -31.08
C MET A 486 35.02 27.51 -31.67
N GLY A 487 35.29 26.21 -31.83
CA GLY A 487 36.61 25.72 -32.19
C GLY A 487 37.57 25.85 -31.02
N ASP A 488 38.43 26.86 -31.06
CA ASP A 488 39.41 27.21 -30.03
C ASP A 488 38.92 28.29 -29.05
N GLY A 489 37.82 28.98 -29.39
CA GLY A 489 37.19 30.01 -28.56
C GLY A 489 36.01 29.53 -27.70
N VAL A 490 35.59 30.38 -26.76
CA VAL A 490 34.40 30.19 -25.91
C VAL A 490 33.42 31.33 -26.11
N MET A 491 32.13 31.01 -26.22
CA MET A 491 31.04 31.97 -26.09
C MET A 491 30.33 31.75 -24.76
N ALA A 492 30.24 32.80 -23.95
CA ALA A 492 29.56 32.78 -22.65
C ALA A 492 28.80 34.08 -22.41
N PHE A 493 27.87 34.07 -21.47
CA PHE A 493 27.13 35.27 -21.09
C PHE A 493 26.76 35.28 -19.60
N PHE A 494 26.46 36.47 -19.10
CA PHE A 494 26.17 36.77 -17.70
C PHE A 494 24.87 37.56 -17.59
N GLY A 495 24.09 37.28 -16.56
CA GLY A 495 22.77 37.89 -16.34
C GLY A 495 21.59 37.08 -16.89
N ALA A 496 21.84 35.86 -17.37
CA ALA A 496 20.83 34.86 -17.68
C ALA A 496 21.41 33.43 -17.52
N PRO A 497 20.61 32.40 -17.16
CA PRO A 497 19.18 32.45 -16.84
C PRO A 497 18.87 33.17 -15.52
N VAL A 498 19.85 33.24 -14.62
CA VAL A 498 19.78 34.00 -13.37
C VAL A 498 20.30 35.42 -13.61
N TYR A 499 19.50 36.41 -13.22
CA TYR A 499 19.88 37.81 -13.33
C TYR A 499 20.69 38.25 -12.11
N TYR A 500 21.84 38.85 -12.38
CA TYR A 500 22.70 39.45 -11.37
C TYR A 500 22.84 40.94 -11.70
N GLU A 501 22.64 41.85 -10.75
CA GLU A 501 22.85 43.28 -10.99
C GLU A 501 24.31 43.59 -11.39
N ASP A 502 25.26 42.82 -10.86
CA ASP A 502 26.70 42.91 -11.12
C ASP A 502 27.15 42.07 -12.34
N HIS A 503 26.25 41.69 -13.26
CA HIS A 503 26.56 40.84 -14.41
C HIS A 503 27.68 41.37 -15.32
N VAL A 504 27.85 42.69 -15.40
CA VAL A 504 28.96 43.33 -16.13
C VAL A 504 30.27 43.17 -15.38
N GLU A 505 30.26 43.41 -14.06
CA GLU A 505 31.43 43.27 -13.20
C GLU A 505 31.94 41.82 -13.20
N ARG A 506 31.04 40.84 -13.10
CA ARG A 506 31.36 39.41 -13.20
C ARG A 506 32.10 39.08 -14.49
N ALA A 507 31.59 39.53 -15.64
CA ALA A 507 32.22 39.28 -16.93
C ALA A 507 33.65 39.86 -17.00
N VAL A 508 33.85 41.08 -16.50
CA VAL A 508 35.17 41.73 -16.49
C VAL A 508 36.12 41.03 -15.52
N ARG A 509 35.64 40.57 -14.36
CA ARG A 509 36.42 39.74 -13.42
C ARG A 509 36.79 38.39 -14.03
N VAL A 510 35.90 37.77 -14.79
CA VAL A 510 36.19 36.53 -15.53
C VAL A 510 37.26 36.76 -16.57
N ALA A 511 37.23 37.87 -17.32
CA ALA A 511 38.30 38.16 -18.27
C ALA A 511 39.67 38.18 -17.58
N ARG A 512 39.78 38.81 -16.40
CA ARG A 512 41.03 38.80 -15.62
C ARG A 512 41.40 37.41 -15.09
N ASP A 513 40.46 36.68 -14.48
CA ASP A 513 40.67 35.30 -13.96
C ASP A 513 41.13 34.36 -15.09
N ILE A 514 40.55 34.50 -16.29
CA ILE A 514 40.98 33.77 -17.50
C ILE A 514 42.44 34.08 -17.84
N GLN A 515 42.85 35.36 -17.87
CA GLN A 515 44.23 35.73 -18.16
C GLN A 515 45.20 35.16 -17.11
N GLU A 516 44.87 35.25 -15.82
CA GLU A 516 45.68 34.71 -14.73
C GLU A 516 45.89 33.20 -14.85
N ARG A 517 44.81 32.44 -15.08
CA ARG A 517 44.87 30.98 -15.27
C ARG A 517 45.68 30.58 -16.49
N VAL A 518 45.60 31.36 -17.56
CA VAL A 518 46.35 31.07 -18.79
C VAL A 518 47.83 31.37 -18.61
N VAL A 519 48.20 32.38 -17.82
CA VAL A 519 49.58 32.59 -17.39
C VAL A 519 50.10 31.40 -16.59
N GLU A 520 49.31 30.84 -15.67
CA GLU A 520 49.68 29.63 -14.92
C GLU A 520 49.83 28.39 -15.81
N LEU A 521 48.89 28.17 -16.74
CA LEU A 521 48.98 27.09 -17.73
C LEU A 521 50.22 27.23 -18.62
N ASN A 522 50.52 28.44 -19.09
CA ASN A 522 51.71 28.70 -19.88
C ASN A 522 53.00 28.47 -19.09
N LYS A 523 53.05 28.79 -17.79
CA LYS A 523 54.20 28.44 -16.93
C LYS A 523 54.40 26.93 -16.85
N LYS A 524 53.31 26.18 -16.64
CA LYS A 524 53.31 24.70 -16.63
C LYS A 524 53.79 24.12 -17.97
N TRP A 525 53.36 24.68 -19.10
CA TRP A 525 53.76 24.21 -20.43
C TRP A 525 55.15 24.68 -20.87
N ALA A 526 55.66 25.77 -20.30
CA ALA A 526 57.03 26.20 -20.53
C ALA A 526 58.04 25.15 -20.02
N GLU A 527 57.72 24.42 -18.95
CA GLU A 527 58.54 23.32 -18.44
C GLU A 527 58.63 22.15 -19.43
N THR A 528 57.64 21.99 -20.31
CA THR A 528 57.63 20.97 -21.37
C THR A 528 58.14 21.49 -22.71
N GLY A 529 58.66 22.73 -22.76
CA GLY A 529 59.32 23.32 -23.93
C GLY A 529 58.38 23.92 -24.99
N ASP A 530 57.13 24.22 -24.62
CA ASP A 530 56.12 24.67 -25.57
C ASP A 530 55.95 26.18 -25.65
N LEU A 531 55.43 26.63 -26.80
CA LEU A 531 55.06 28.02 -27.03
C LEU A 531 53.84 28.42 -26.18
N PRO A 532 53.83 29.64 -25.62
CA PRO A 532 52.69 30.14 -24.86
C PRO A 532 51.48 30.39 -25.77
N LEU A 533 50.28 30.11 -25.26
CA LEU A 533 49.02 30.50 -25.89
C LEU A 533 48.47 31.75 -25.20
N LEU A 534 47.92 32.69 -25.96
CA LEU A 534 47.29 33.89 -25.40
C LEU A 534 45.78 33.85 -25.69
N ILE A 535 44.97 34.35 -24.75
CA ILE A 535 43.52 34.47 -24.94
C ILE A 535 43.19 35.91 -25.29
N ALA A 536 42.51 36.12 -26.41
CA ALA A 536 41.79 37.35 -26.66
C ALA A 536 40.37 37.26 -26.09
N VAL A 537 39.92 38.27 -25.37
CA VAL A 537 38.60 38.35 -24.74
C VAL A 537 37.90 39.63 -25.20
N GLY A 538 36.68 39.50 -25.72
CA GLY A 538 35.81 40.63 -26.04
C GLY A 538 34.54 40.61 -25.20
N ILE A 539 34.21 41.74 -24.57
CA ILE A 539 33.03 41.89 -23.74
C ILE A 539 32.12 42.99 -24.30
N ASN A 540 30.85 42.67 -24.50
CA ASN A 540 29.80 43.64 -24.81
C ASN A 540 28.54 43.36 -24.01
N THR A 541 27.83 44.41 -23.59
CA THR A 541 26.57 44.32 -22.84
C THR A 541 25.45 44.85 -23.71
N GLY A 542 24.31 44.18 -23.78
CA GLY A 542 23.21 44.69 -24.57
C GLY A 542 21.95 43.84 -24.56
N PRO A 543 20.85 44.38 -25.11
CA PRO A 543 19.59 43.65 -25.22
C PRO A 543 19.70 42.50 -26.24
N VAL A 544 19.47 41.28 -25.76
CA VAL A 544 19.36 40.08 -26.59
C VAL A 544 18.12 39.27 -26.21
N VAL A 545 17.76 38.29 -27.02
CA VAL A 545 16.75 37.29 -26.67
C VAL A 545 17.50 36.04 -26.19
N VAL A 546 17.31 35.67 -24.92
CA VAL A 546 17.91 34.46 -24.33
C VAL A 546 16.83 33.40 -24.16
N GLY A 547 17.09 32.16 -24.58
CA GLY A 547 16.15 31.06 -24.41
C GLY A 547 16.58 29.77 -25.08
N ASN A 548 15.67 28.79 -25.06
CA ASN A 548 15.87 27.51 -25.75
C ASN A 548 15.57 27.67 -27.24
N VAL A 549 16.59 27.51 -28.09
CA VAL A 549 16.48 27.62 -29.56
C VAL A 549 16.85 26.28 -30.19
N GLY A 550 16.01 25.77 -31.11
CA GLY A 550 16.28 24.52 -31.82
C GLY A 550 15.01 23.71 -32.13
N SER A 551 15.18 22.42 -32.39
CA SER A 551 14.06 21.47 -32.53
C SER A 551 13.84 20.71 -31.20
N PRO A 552 12.68 20.08 -30.98
CA PRO A 552 12.44 19.28 -29.75
C PRO A 552 13.48 18.18 -29.50
N GLU A 553 14.16 17.72 -30.55
CA GLU A 553 15.18 16.67 -30.52
C GLU A 553 16.60 17.22 -30.30
N ARG A 554 16.81 18.51 -30.57
CA ARG A 554 18.09 19.21 -30.39
C ARG A 554 17.84 20.69 -30.08
N MET A 555 17.91 21.03 -28.79
CA MET A 555 17.76 22.39 -28.28
C MET A 555 19.07 22.84 -27.64
N ASP A 556 19.47 24.08 -27.92
CA ASP A 556 20.56 24.76 -27.25
C ASP A 556 19.99 25.97 -26.48
N TYR A 557 20.39 26.13 -25.22
CA TYR A 557 20.10 27.35 -24.46
C TYR A 557 21.13 28.41 -24.87
N THR A 558 20.70 29.38 -25.66
CA THR A 558 21.59 30.34 -26.34
C THR A 558 20.94 31.72 -26.39
N LEU A 559 21.70 32.71 -26.86
CA LEU A 559 21.22 34.06 -27.06
C LEU A 559 21.22 34.45 -28.55
N ILE A 560 20.27 35.30 -28.93
CA ILE A 560 20.15 35.85 -30.29
C ILE A 560 19.98 37.36 -30.20
N GLY A 561 20.83 38.10 -30.90
CA GLY A 561 20.74 39.55 -31.00
C GLY A 561 21.93 40.17 -31.69
N GLU A 562 21.77 41.41 -32.14
CA GLU A 562 22.85 42.20 -32.75
C GLU A 562 24.04 42.40 -31.79
N ASP A 563 23.77 42.56 -30.49
CA ASP A 563 24.79 42.71 -29.45
C ASP A 563 25.66 41.47 -29.22
N ALA A 564 25.17 40.28 -29.61
CA ALA A 564 25.98 39.06 -29.63
C ALA A 564 27.06 39.13 -30.70
N ASN A 565 26.68 39.61 -31.89
CA ASN A 565 27.61 39.85 -32.98
C ASN A 565 28.60 40.94 -32.60
N LEU A 566 28.15 42.02 -31.93
CA LEU A 566 29.04 43.07 -31.44
C LEU A 566 30.12 42.52 -30.50
N ALA A 567 29.76 41.65 -29.55
CA ALA A 567 30.72 41.04 -28.62
C ALA A 567 31.85 40.30 -29.35
N SER A 568 31.51 39.46 -30.35
CA SER A 568 32.53 38.78 -31.18
C SER A 568 33.39 39.75 -32.00
N ARG A 569 32.86 40.92 -32.38
CA ARG A 569 33.65 41.97 -33.06
C ARG A 569 34.58 42.70 -32.10
N VAL A 570 34.13 42.95 -30.87
CA VAL A 570 34.98 43.53 -29.81
C VAL A 570 36.14 42.58 -29.50
N GLU A 571 35.91 41.26 -29.46
CA GLU A 571 37.01 40.29 -29.37
C GLU A 571 37.96 40.46 -30.54
N ALA A 572 37.47 40.48 -31.80
CA ALA A 572 38.34 40.59 -32.96
C ALA A 572 39.18 41.89 -33.00
N LEU A 573 38.67 42.99 -32.41
CA LEU A 573 39.37 44.28 -32.29
C LEU A 573 40.62 44.20 -31.41
N THR A 574 40.76 43.18 -30.55
CA THR A 574 41.97 42.95 -29.74
C THR A 574 43.23 42.91 -30.60
N LYS A 575 43.14 42.43 -31.85
CA LYS A 575 44.25 42.43 -32.81
C LYS A 575 44.66 43.83 -33.25
N LEU A 576 43.68 44.70 -33.47
CA LEU A 576 43.91 46.07 -33.95
C LEU A 576 44.52 46.94 -32.85
N PHE A 577 44.03 46.77 -31.63
CA PHE A 577 44.45 47.55 -30.46
C PHE A 577 45.59 46.88 -29.67
N GLU A 578 46.12 45.76 -30.16
CA GLU A 578 47.25 45.04 -29.56
C GLU A 578 47.09 44.76 -28.05
N THR A 579 45.89 44.31 -27.65
CA THR A 579 45.53 44.01 -26.25
C THR A 579 44.89 42.62 -26.16
N LEU A 580 44.89 42.01 -24.97
CA LEU A 580 44.25 40.69 -24.77
C LEU A 580 42.78 40.78 -24.34
N VAL A 581 42.36 41.90 -23.76
CA VAL A 581 41.00 42.08 -23.26
C VAL A 581 40.46 43.41 -23.74
N LEU A 582 39.32 43.37 -24.44
CA LEU A 582 38.57 44.57 -24.78
C LEU A 582 37.17 44.53 -24.19
N VAL A 583 36.83 45.63 -23.52
CA VAL A 583 35.51 45.89 -22.97
C VAL A 583 34.87 47.01 -23.78
N SER A 584 33.68 46.77 -24.33
CA SER A 584 32.93 47.79 -25.06
C SER A 584 32.64 49.00 -24.17
N GLY A 585 32.55 50.20 -24.77
CA GLY A 585 32.27 51.42 -24.01
C GLY A 585 30.92 51.38 -23.29
N ARG A 586 29.96 50.61 -23.80
CA ARG A 586 28.69 50.39 -23.10
C ARG A 586 28.87 49.53 -21.85
N SER A 587 29.63 48.43 -21.94
CA SER A 587 29.96 47.62 -20.77
C SER A 587 30.77 48.42 -19.75
N TYR A 588 31.76 49.19 -20.18
CA TYR A 588 32.55 50.07 -19.31
C TYR A 588 31.67 51.10 -18.57
N ALA A 589 30.72 51.73 -19.27
CA ALA A 589 29.82 52.71 -18.66
C ALA A 589 28.89 52.11 -17.59
N LEU A 590 28.56 50.82 -17.70
CA LEU A 590 27.72 50.09 -16.75
C LEU A 590 28.50 49.52 -15.55
N LEU A 591 29.83 49.61 -15.54
CA LEU A 591 30.61 49.23 -14.37
C LEU A 591 30.43 50.25 -13.23
N PRO A 592 30.27 49.79 -11.98
CA PRO A 592 30.28 50.68 -10.82
C PRO A 592 31.64 51.38 -10.68
N GLU A 593 31.64 52.58 -10.08
CA GLU A 593 32.88 53.26 -9.73
C GLU A 593 33.69 52.43 -8.73
N GLY A 594 35.00 52.33 -8.93
CA GLY A 594 35.91 51.58 -8.05
C GLY A 594 37.08 50.94 -8.80
N GLU A 595 37.88 50.17 -8.06
CA GLU A 595 39.18 49.64 -8.54
C GLU A 595 39.11 48.89 -9.87
N LEU A 596 38.02 48.14 -10.12
CA LEU A 596 37.88 47.39 -11.36
C LEU A 596 37.70 48.32 -12.57
N LYS A 597 36.91 49.38 -12.42
CA LYS A 597 36.69 50.36 -13.49
C LYS A 597 37.92 51.24 -13.69
N ASP A 598 38.61 51.58 -12.61
CA ASP A 598 39.86 52.35 -12.63
C ASP A 598 41.00 51.59 -13.30
N SER A 599 40.98 50.25 -13.24
CA SER A 599 41.94 49.39 -13.93
C SER A 599 41.77 49.34 -15.46
N LEU A 600 40.68 49.91 -16.00
CA LEU A 600 40.39 49.92 -17.43
C LEU A 600 40.62 51.32 -18.03
N THR A 601 41.48 51.40 -19.04
CA THR A 601 41.75 52.64 -19.79
C THR A 601 41.19 52.60 -21.19
N TYR A 602 40.78 53.77 -21.68
CA TYR A 602 40.36 53.95 -23.06
C TYR A 602 41.52 53.70 -24.02
N VAL A 603 41.31 52.80 -24.99
CA VAL A 603 42.35 52.39 -25.96
C VAL A 603 42.09 52.99 -27.34
N GLY A 604 40.83 53.17 -27.71
CA GLY A 604 40.44 53.76 -28.99
C GLY A 604 39.00 53.49 -29.37
N GLU A 605 38.65 53.84 -30.61
CA GLU A 605 37.35 53.56 -31.22
C GLU A 605 37.53 53.13 -32.66
N GLU A 606 36.76 52.13 -33.10
CA GLU A 606 36.84 51.60 -34.47
C GLU A 606 35.43 51.33 -35.01
N LEU A 607 35.23 51.55 -36.31
CA LEU A 607 33.97 51.24 -36.99
C LEU A 607 33.94 49.77 -37.40
N VAL A 608 33.14 48.96 -36.70
CA VAL A 608 32.97 47.54 -37.01
C VAL A 608 31.85 47.30 -38.02
N LYS A 609 32.05 46.34 -38.92
CA LYS A 609 31.09 45.99 -39.97
C LYS A 609 29.70 45.67 -39.39
N GLY A 610 28.68 46.37 -39.88
CA GLY A 610 27.28 46.21 -39.44
C GLY A 610 26.81 47.26 -38.45
N PHE A 611 27.70 48.12 -37.94
CA PHE A 611 27.38 49.21 -37.01
C PHE A 611 27.67 50.56 -37.66
N THR A 612 26.85 51.58 -37.34
CA THR A 612 26.95 52.92 -37.96
C THR A 612 27.85 53.89 -37.20
N ASN A 613 28.12 53.63 -35.92
CA ASN A 613 28.95 54.47 -35.07
C ASN A 613 30.21 53.71 -34.64
N PRO A 614 31.38 54.38 -34.54
CA PRO A 614 32.57 53.80 -33.94
C PRO A 614 32.30 53.29 -32.53
N ILE A 615 32.83 52.11 -32.21
CA ILE A 615 32.68 51.48 -30.91
C ILE A 615 33.91 51.81 -30.07
N LYS A 616 33.70 52.55 -28.99
CA LYS A 616 34.73 52.82 -27.97
C LYS A 616 35.09 51.53 -27.26
N VAL A 617 36.37 51.31 -27.02
CA VAL A 617 36.87 50.11 -26.31
C VAL A 617 37.87 50.48 -25.22
N TYR A 618 37.86 49.67 -24.16
CA TYR A 618 38.67 49.83 -22.96
C TYR A 618 39.43 48.54 -22.68
N SER A 619 40.67 48.63 -22.19
CA SER A 619 41.52 47.48 -21.82
C SER A 619 42.15 47.71 -20.45
N PHE A 620 42.58 46.62 -19.81
CA PHE A 620 43.32 46.68 -18.56
C PHE A 620 44.67 47.40 -18.72
N THR A 621 45.01 48.29 -17.79
CA THR A 621 46.24 49.09 -17.81
C THR A 621 47.52 48.28 -17.68
N ASP A 622 47.44 47.13 -17.03
CA ASP A 622 48.56 46.24 -16.68
C ASP A 622 48.71 45.06 -17.67
N MET A 623 47.86 44.98 -18.70
CA MET A 623 47.85 43.87 -19.67
C MET A 623 48.30 44.27 -21.09
N ASN A 624 49.08 45.35 -21.22
CA ASN A 624 49.63 45.78 -22.52
C ASN A 624 50.57 44.71 -23.08
N LEU A 625 50.29 44.25 -24.29
CA LEU A 625 51.16 43.33 -25.02
C LEU A 625 52.26 44.13 -25.72
N THR A 626 53.52 43.87 -25.40
CA THR A 626 54.62 44.16 -26.32
C THR A 626 54.82 42.96 -27.22
N PHE A 627 54.21 42.97 -28.41
CA PHE A 627 54.49 41.96 -29.43
C PHE A 627 55.84 42.26 -30.08
N GLU A 628 56.87 41.46 -29.78
CA GLU A 628 58.05 41.43 -30.64
C GLU A 628 57.77 40.48 -31.81
N LYS A 629 57.75 41.02 -33.03
CA LYS A 629 57.57 40.25 -34.25
C LYS A 629 58.79 39.33 -34.43
N SER A 630 58.67 38.08 -33.96
CA SER A 630 59.74 37.09 -34.10
C SER A 630 59.95 36.73 -35.58
N THR A 631 61.21 36.60 -35.99
CA THR A 631 61.59 36.18 -37.34
C THR A 631 61.23 34.72 -37.65
N ASP A 632 60.87 33.92 -36.64
CA ASP A 632 60.38 32.55 -36.78
C ASP A 632 58.90 32.45 -36.38
N LYS A 633 58.01 32.65 -37.35
CA LYS A 633 56.59 32.24 -37.41
C LYS A 633 55.88 31.99 -36.07
N GLY A 634 55.86 32.99 -35.19
CA GLY A 634 55.10 33.00 -33.94
C GLY A 634 55.19 34.38 -33.27
N TYR A 635 54.17 34.76 -32.50
CA TYR A 635 54.24 35.92 -31.63
C TYR A 635 55.04 35.54 -30.38
N LYS A 636 56.04 36.35 -30.01
CA LYS A 636 56.69 36.26 -28.70
C LYS A 636 56.05 37.25 -27.74
#